data_AF-A0A8J8CWQ5-F1
#
_entry.id   AF-A0A8J8CWQ5-F1
#
_cell.length_a   1.000
_cell.length_b   1.000
_cell.length_c   1.000
_cell.angle_alpha   90.00
_cell.angle_beta   90.00
_cell.angle_gamma   90.00
#
_symmetry.space_group_name_H-M   'P 1'
#
loop_
_entity.id
_entity.type
_entity.pdbx_description
1 polymer ?
#
loop_
_entity_poly.entity_id
_entity_poly.type
_entity_poly.pdbx_seq_one_letter_code
_entity_poly.pdbx_strand_id
1 'polypeptide(L)'
;MGEPDSKKDVYGYWLFIVGYLVSFAGIGLFLSGLPNSGVDGVNVFYWRLSVTLAAVGMPLAMLGIVLLLPVRWRGVQVTLVGAAVSGAGVLGFIYAYPQHWRSGANYTSEIVAVYTVGIAVMAGVAVLVPVVTGKQGMFVEDELLNLADQPPVLIGDATAGTLFSVFRTPEKDWTWRAIQQDAVADSTRAASSRTAARESVEEVRELVGRAGLLEITTAAFRLYENDDEWRWVLMQEDGGVVAESGATYDVRDEVEGSVSFTKDHAPSAPLIEIDGAAVDYYREGDDWHWRLLDEDRRALATDVGAHADRDAAEASVGEMQSLLPDARVLALEGVGAELYEDGDEWRWRLIDADDESLATSAAAFDARRLAESSVDNLLDDVADATVVERGSAGYEVYPEGNDWHWRLLDDGDEVVARDHEPADTADEPRDRAETMARTADAATVVSVEGADYEIYPGEGGWHWRFVTEDRTIVADREGGYESPEEAREVIETVREQASEADLIEFETAAFQQYQTDDDSWRWRLIDEGGDVLADSGQAYDSKAGAGEAMQTLKDTAPDAEILEIETAAFELISTDGGEWRWRLIDEGGYLVAEGATAHPSRQAAREAMDLLVDLSPDANVREMADPVFQVYDDEGDWNWRFVTVDNETIADGTAPQSTRDDATDHVADVRAAAAGAPVDVVESYGIELAEDGAWSWRVFDTARDEVATGTREYERRESAASDVDLLRRHADTAPIFEIETAAVRLVHGDEGYGWVLIDDERETYARSGRRYETRASVMDAIEDLREIAPDAGAVNFDDAGFELFDDGDGWRWRLLDEEERAVATGATPYDTREAARDRVETVRDLVAGASVLEIDDPAFELHYQDDGWIWRLVDSDGDSLAQSIEVYPTRGEAREAMQTLKEQAPEGHVTVAQ
;
A
#
# COMPACT_ATOMS: atom_id res chain seq x y z
N MET A 1 -20.55 32.10 -12.55
CA MET A 1 -20.59 31.30 -13.80
C MET A 1 -22.04 31.20 -14.22
N GLY A 2 -22.37 31.38 -15.51
CA GLY A 2 -23.76 31.47 -15.99
C GLY A 2 -24.45 30.11 -16.13
N GLU A 3 -25.75 30.05 -15.84
CA GLU A 3 -26.59 28.87 -16.02
C GLU A 3 -26.65 28.43 -17.49
N PRO A 4 -26.68 27.11 -17.78
CA PRO A 4 -26.63 26.61 -19.15
C PRO A 4 -27.98 26.77 -19.88
N ASP A 5 -28.00 27.61 -20.91
CA ASP A 5 -29.18 27.87 -21.75
C ASP A 5 -29.63 26.68 -22.64
N SER A 6 -28.82 25.62 -22.77
CA SER A 6 -29.20 24.42 -23.52
C SER A 6 -28.48 23.12 -23.13
N LYS A 7 -29.11 21.96 -23.46
CA LYS A 7 -28.49 20.64 -23.30
C LYS A 7 -27.14 20.50 -24.03
N LYS A 8 -26.92 21.26 -25.11
CA LYS A 8 -25.66 21.20 -25.88
C LYS A 8 -24.51 21.85 -25.11
N ASP A 9 -24.79 22.85 -24.28
CA ASP A 9 -23.78 23.55 -23.49
C ASP A 9 -23.27 22.65 -22.35
N VAL A 10 -24.18 21.88 -21.74
CA VAL A 10 -23.82 20.85 -20.75
C VAL A 10 -22.93 19.76 -21.35
N TYR A 11 -23.31 19.20 -22.51
CA TYR A 11 -22.48 18.20 -23.19
C TYR A 11 -21.16 18.77 -23.69
N GLY A 12 -21.14 20.02 -24.17
CA GLY A 12 -19.93 20.71 -24.63
C GLY A 12 -18.94 20.96 -23.49
N TYR A 13 -19.44 21.38 -22.33
CA TYR A 13 -18.64 21.60 -21.12
C TYR A 13 -18.02 20.30 -20.59
N TRP A 14 -18.83 19.25 -20.41
CA TRP A 14 -18.31 17.94 -19.97
C TRP A 14 -17.33 17.33 -20.96
N LEU A 15 -17.58 17.45 -22.26
CA LEU A 15 -16.68 16.94 -23.29
C LEU A 15 -15.36 17.71 -23.34
N PHE A 16 -15.38 19.02 -23.08
CA PHE A 16 -14.18 19.83 -22.95
C PHE A 16 -13.34 19.40 -21.73
N ILE A 17 -13.96 19.26 -20.56
CA ILE A 17 -13.29 18.83 -19.33
C ILE A 17 -12.70 17.43 -19.49
N VAL A 18 -13.50 16.46 -19.95
CA VAL A 18 -13.03 15.08 -20.13
C VAL A 18 -11.90 15.03 -21.15
N GLY A 19 -12.00 15.73 -22.28
CA GLY A 19 -10.93 15.81 -23.27
C GLY A 19 -9.65 16.43 -22.72
N TYR A 20 -9.77 17.48 -21.91
CA TYR A 20 -8.65 18.14 -21.25
C TYR A 20 -7.98 17.23 -20.22
N LEU A 21 -8.75 16.60 -19.33
CA LEU A 21 -8.24 15.67 -18.32
C LEU A 21 -7.54 14.45 -18.95
N VAL A 22 -8.14 13.86 -20.00
CA VAL A 22 -7.53 12.74 -20.74
C VAL A 22 -6.21 13.17 -21.39
N SER A 23 -6.15 14.39 -21.95
CA SER A 23 -4.91 14.92 -22.52
C SER A 23 -3.82 15.16 -21.46
N PHE A 24 -4.19 15.70 -20.30
CA PHE A 24 -3.24 15.96 -19.20
C PHE A 24 -2.78 14.68 -18.52
N ALA A 25 -3.65 13.69 -18.33
CA ALA A 25 -3.28 12.37 -17.85
C ALA A 25 -2.28 11.68 -18.80
N GLY A 26 -2.50 11.80 -20.11
CA GLY A 26 -1.55 11.34 -21.12
C GLY A 26 -0.18 12.02 -21.02
N ILE A 27 -0.14 13.36 -20.82
CA ILE A 27 1.11 14.10 -20.64
C ILE A 27 1.80 13.75 -19.32
N GLY A 28 1.05 13.60 -18.22
CA GLY A 28 1.56 13.19 -16.92
C GLY A 28 2.21 11.80 -16.95
N LEU A 29 1.52 10.83 -17.56
CA LEU A 29 2.06 9.48 -17.81
C LEU A 29 3.31 9.49 -18.71
N PHE A 30 3.39 10.44 -19.65
CA PHE A 30 4.57 10.59 -20.50
C PHE A 30 5.77 11.15 -19.71
N LEU A 31 5.53 12.12 -18.83
CA LEU A 31 6.56 12.74 -18.00
C LEU A 31 7.05 11.81 -16.88
N SER A 32 6.17 11.00 -16.27
CA SER A 32 6.53 10.01 -15.25
C SER A 32 7.31 8.81 -15.81
N GLY A 33 7.18 8.55 -17.12
CA GLY A 33 7.92 7.50 -17.84
C GLY A 33 9.31 7.90 -18.35
N LEU A 34 9.79 9.12 -18.04
CA LEU A 34 11.17 9.53 -18.34
C LEU A 34 12.13 8.93 -17.30
N PRO A 35 13.15 8.17 -17.69
CA PRO A 35 14.03 7.52 -16.72
C PRO A 35 14.89 8.54 -15.96
N ASN A 36 14.62 8.70 -14.67
CA ASN A 36 15.67 9.07 -13.71
C ASN A 36 16.57 7.84 -13.57
N SER A 37 17.86 7.98 -13.88
CA SER A 37 18.92 6.96 -13.85
C SER A 37 18.87 5.81 -14.89
N GLY A 38 19.71 5.93 -15.91
CA GLY A 38 20.79 4.95 -16.21
C GLY A 38 20.50 3.53 -16.74
N VAL A 39 19.29 2.99 -16.74
CA VAL A 39 19.07 1.58 -17.16
C VAL A 39 18.04 1.47 -18.30
N ASP A 40 18.39 0.65 -19.29
CA ASP A 40 17.64 0.37 -20.51
C ASP A 40 16.22 -0.15 -20.24
N GLY A 41 15.20 0.68 -20.47
CA GLY A 41 13.83 0.19 -20.59
C GLY A 41 12.73 1.20 -20.30
N VAL A 42 12.49 2.18 -21.18
CA VAL A 42 11.16 2.82 -21.19
C VAL A 42 10.16 1.73 -21.58
N ASN A 43 9.32 1.31 -20.64
CA ASN A 43 8.31 0.31 -20.89
C ASN A 43 7.41 0.80 -22.06
N VAL A 44 7.55 0.14 -23.22
CA VAL A 44 6.91 0.51 -24.49
C VAL A 44 5.39 0.59 -24.33
N PHE A 45 4.82 -0.15 -23.39
CA PHE A 45 3.40 -0.09 -23.07
C PHE A 45 2.98 1.28 -22.49
N TYR A 46 3.66 1.76 -21.45
CA TYR A 46 3.33 3.04 -20.80
C TYR A 46 3.49 4.22 -21.73
N TRP A 47 4.54 4.18 -22.55
CA TRP A 47 4.79 5.24 -23.53
C TRP A 47 3.77 5.23 -24.69
N ARG A 48 3.26 4.05 -25.09
CA ARG A 48 2.15 3.94 -26.07
C ARG A 48 0.85 4.48 -25.50
N LEU A 49 0.57 4.16 -24.24
CA LEU A 49 -0.65 4.59 -23.55
C LEU A 49 -0.66 6.11 -23.37
N SER A 50 0.46 6.70 -22.95
CA SER A 50 0.58 8.15 -22.72
C SER A 50 0.38 8.98 -23.99
N VAL A 51 1.03 8.61 -25.10
CA VAL A 51 0.89 9.31 -26.39
C VAL A 51 -0.51 9.12 -26.97
N THR A 52 -1.12 7.96 -26.81
CA THR A 52 -2.49 7.69 -27.30
C THR A 52 -3.51 8.55 -26.55
N LEU A 53 -3.41 8.63 -25.21
CA LEU A 53 -4.29 9.45 -24.39
C LEU A 53 -4.17 10.94 -24.74
N ALA A 54 -2.93 11.44 -24.89
CA ALA A 54 -2.68 12.81 -25.32
C ALA A 54 -3.27 13.11 -26.71
N ALA A 55 -3.14 12.18 -27.67
CA ALA A 55 -3.66 12.34 -29.03
C ALA A 55 -5.19 12.23 -29.13
N VAL A 56 -5.85 11.51 -28.22
CA VAL A 56 -7.33 11.42 -28.18
C VAL A 56 -7.95 12.60 -27.45
N GLY A 57 -7.32 13.08 -26.37
CA GLY A 57 -7.85 14.17 -25.54
C GLY A 57 -8.01 15.50 -26.30
N MET A 58 -7.05 15.83 -27.17
CA MET A 58 -7.06 17.10 -27.90
C MET A 58 -8.25 17.27 -28.87
N PRO A 59 -8.59 16.30 -29.76
CA PRO A 59 -9.82 16.33 -30.56
C PRO A 59 -11.10 16.44 -29.73
N LEU A 60 -11.18 15.76 -28.59
CA LEU A 60 -12.36 15.80 -27.70
C LEU A 60 -12.53 17.18 -27.07
N ALA A 61 -11.43 17.78 -26.58
CA ALA A 61 -11.44 19.13 -26.03
C ALA A 61 -11.88 20.17 -27.08
N MET A 62 -11.38 20.06 -28.32
CA MET A 62 -11.80 20.94 -29.41
C MET A 62 -13.27 20.76 -29.82
N LEU A 63 -13.77 19.52 -29.82
CA LEU A 63 -15.19 19.23 -30.08
C LEU A 63 -16.08 19.83 -28.98
N GLY A 64 -15.64 19.78 -27.71
CA GLY A 64 -16.29 20.44 -26.58
C GLY A 64 -16.36 21.97 -26.75
N ILE A 65 -15.23 22.61 -27.09
CA ILE A 65 -15.18 24.06 -27.36
C ILE A 65 -16.16 24.46 -28.47
N VAL A 66 -16.24 23.70 -29.56
CA VAL A 66 -17.15 24.03 -30.67
C VAL A 66 -18.61 23.83 -30.27
N LEU A 67 -18.94 22.87 -29.40
CA LEU A 67 -20.30 22.68 -28.88
C LEU A 67 -20.75 23.82 -27.96
N LEU A 68 -19.82 24.50 -27.29
CA LEU A 68 -20.06 25.70 -26.46
C LEU A 68 -20.21 26.99 -27.27
N LEU A 69 -19.84 26.97 -28.55
CA LEU A 69 -20.03 28.11 -29.44
C LEU A 69 -21.44 28.09 -30.05
N PRO A 70 -22.03 29.27 -30.37
CA PRO A 70 -23.35 29.37 -31.02
C PRO A 70 -23.28 28.98 -32.51
N VAL A 71 -22.89 27.74 -32.81
CA VAL A 71 -22.77 27.19 -34.16
C VAL A 71 -24.06 26.55 -34.64
N ARG A 72 -24.37 26.79 -35.92
CA ARG A 72 -25.47 26.09 -36.61
C ARG A 72 -25.19 24.59 -36.63
N TRP A 73 -26.26 23.78 -36.71
CA TRP A 73 -26.17 22.31 -36.78
C TRP A 73 -25.20 21.78 -37.85
N ARG A 74 -25.07 22.48 -38.98
CA ARG A 74 -24.08 22.15 -40.03
C ARG A 74 -22.63 22.31 -39.57
N GLY A 75 -22.34 23.27 -38.70
CA GLY A 75 -21.02 23.45 -38.07
C GLY A 75 -20.68 22.27 -37.16
N VAL A 76 -21.64 21.83 -36.34
CA VAL A 76 -21.47 20.63 -35.48
C VAL A 76 -21.19 19.38 -36.31
N GLN A 77 -21.90 19.19 -37.44
CA GLN A 77 -21.65 18.07 -38.35
C GLN A 77 -20.24 18.10 -38.95
N VAL A 78 -19.73 19.28 -39.33
CA VAL A 78 -18.36 19.44 -39.85
C VAL A 78 -17.32 19.14 -38.76
N THR A 79 -17.55 19.58 -37.53
CA THR A 79 -16.66 19.29 -36.39
C THR A 79 -16.65 17.80 -36.04
N LEU A 80 -17.80 17.12 -36.05
CA LEU A 80 -17.87 15.67 -35.86
C LEU A 80 -17.11 14.90 -36.95
N VAL A 81 -17.16 15.36 -38.20
CA VAL A 81 -16.34 14.79 -39.29
C VAL A 81 -14.86 15.04 -39.03
N GLY A 82 -14.46 16.23 -38.58
CA GLY A 82 -13.08 16.54 -38.19
C GLY A 82 -12.57 15.64 -37.06
N ALA A 83 -13.37 15.42 -36.02
CA ALA A 83 -13.04 14.53 -34.91
C ALA A 83 -12.88 13.07 -35.36
N ALA A 84 -13.76 12.58 -36.26
CA ALA A 84 -13.65 11.24 -36.84
C ALA A 84 -12.37 11.08 -37.69
N VAL A 85 -11.98 12.11 -38.45
CA VAL A 85 -10.74 12.13 -39.23
C VAL A 85 -9.51 12.10 -38.32
N SER A 86 -9.51 12.87 -37.22
CA SER A 86 -8.43 12.80 -36.21
C SER A 86 -8.37 11.43 -35.53
N GLY A 87 -9.51 10.85 -35.16
CA GLY A 87 -9.59 9.50 -34.59
C GLY A 87 -9.03 8.42 -35.53
N ALA A 88 -9.29 8.51 -36.84
CA ALA A 88 -8.69 7.63 -37.83
C ALA A 88 -7.16 7.77 -37.91
N GLY A 89 -6.63 8.98 -37.72
CA GLY A 89 -5.20 9.23 -37.58
C GLY A 89 -4.60 8.53 -36.35
N VAL A 90 -5.24 8.64 -35.18
CA VAL A 90 -4.80 7.96 -33.95
C VAL A 90 -4.81 6.44 -34.12
N LEU A 91 -5.89 5.86 -34.64
CA LEU A 91 -6.00 4.42 -34.90
C LEU A 91 -4.96 3.93 -35.92
N GLY A 92 -4.72 4.73 -36.97
CA GLY A 92 -3.68 4.46 -37.96
C GLY A 92 -2.28 4.43 -37.33
N PHE A 93 -2.01 5.31 -36.37
CA PHE A 93 -0.74 5.36 -35.65
C PHE A 93 -0.55 4.13 -34.74
N ILE A 94 -1.56 3.74 -33.97
CA ILE A 94 -1.53 2.55 -33.11
C ILE A 94 -1.32 1.26 -33.93
N TYR A 95 -1.94 1.18 -35.11
CA TYR A 95 -1.84 0.01 -35.99
C TYR A 95 -0.48 -0.06 -36.71
N ALA A 96 -0.01 1.06 -37.26
CA ALA A 96 1.24 1.11 -38.03
C ALA A 96 2.49 0.98 -37.14
N TYR A 97 2.39 1.37 -35.86
CA TYR A 97 3.47 1.31 -34.89
C TYR A 97 3.05 0.46 -33.69
N PRO A 98 3.23 -0.87 -33.70
CA PRO A 98 3.04 -1.69 -32.50
C PRO A 98 4.32 -1.76 -31.63
N GLN A 99 5.51 -1.73 -32.26
CA GLN A 99 6.81 -1.96 -31.59
C GLN A 99 7.95 -1.01 -32.03
N HIS A 100 7.77 -0.17 -33.07
CA HIS A 100 8.85 0.63 -33.70
C HIS A 100 8.57 2.14 -33.76
N TRP A 101 8.15 2.75 -32.66
CA TRP A 101 7.80 4.18 -32.65
C TRP A 101 9.01 5.14 -32.72
N ARG A 102 10.24 4.63 -32.55
CA ARG A 102 11.49 5.42 -32.63
C ARG A 102 12.14 5.39 -34.03
N SER A 103 11.89 4.35 -34.83
CA SER A 103 12.46 4.20 -36.18
C SER A 103 11.33 4.30 -37.20
N GLY A 104 11.11 5.52 -37.71
CA GLY A 104 9.95 5.86 -38.55
C GLY A 104 9.76 4.92 -39.75
N ALA A 105 8.53 4.42 -39.89
CA ALA A 105 8.08 3.77 -41.12
C ALA A 105 7.60 4.82 -42.12
N ASN A 106 7.52 4.44 -43.41
CA ASN A 106 7.17 5.31 -44.54
C ASN A 106 5.75 5.93 -44.50
N TYR A 107 4.96 5.70 -43.44
CA TYR A 107 3.58 6.18 -43.31
C TYR A 107 3.40 7.24 -42.21
N THR A 108 4.47 7.63 -41.49
CA THR A 108 4.39 8.65 -40.41
C THR A 108 3.81 9.96 -40.92
N SER A 109 4.31 10.45 -42.07
CA SER A 109 3.87 11.70 -42.68
C SER A 109 2.39 11.69 -43.04
N GLU A 110 1.91 10.59 -43.60
CA GLU A 110 0.55 10.39 -44.06
C GLU A 110 -0.42 10.33 -42.88
N ILE A 111 -0.08 9.60 -41.81
CA ILE A 111 -0.91 9.46 -40.62
C ILE A 111 -1.00 10.80 -39.87
N VAL A 112 0.12 11.49 -39.69
CA VAL A 112 0.16 12.83 -39.05
C VAL A 112 -0.60 13.85 -39.89
N ALA A 113 -0.51 13.79 -41.22
CA ALA A 113 -1.28 14.65 -42.11
C ALA A 113 -2.80 14.43 -41.94
N VAL A 114 -3.27 13.17 -41.87
CA VAL A 114 -4.69 12.85 -41.62
C VAL A 114 -5.15 13.40 -40.27
N TYR A 115 -4.37 13.17 -39.20
CA TYR A 115 -4.69 13.69 -37.87
C TYR A 115 -4.78 15.23 -37.87
N THR A 116 -3.81 15.89 -38.50
CA THR A 116 -3.72 17.35 -38.59
C THR A 116 -4.86 17.95 -39.41
N VAL A 117 -5.29 17.29 -40.49
CA VAL A 117 -6.45 17.72 -41.28
C VAL A 117 -7.72 17.70 -40.44
N GLY A 118 -7.93 16.67 -39.61
CA GLY A 118 -9.07 16.60 -38.69
C GLY A 118 -9.08 17.75 -37.68
N ILE A 119 -7.93 18.05 -37.07
CA ILE A 119 -7.74 19.18 -36.15
C ILE A 119 -7.99 20.52 -36.86
N ALA A 120 -7.44 20.70 -38.07
CA ALA A 120 -7.60 21.93 -38.85
C ALA A 120 -9.07 22.20 -39.25
N VAL A 121 -9.84 21.15 -39.55
CA VAL A 121 -11.28 21.27 -39.82
C VAL A 121 -12.03 21.76 -38.57
N MET A 122 -11.74 21.19 -37.39
CA MET A 122 -12.38 21.61 -36.13
C MET A 122 -11.98 23.03 -35.72
N ALA A 123 -10.69 23.38 -35.83
CA ALA A 123 -10.19 24.74 -35.56
C ALA A 123 -10.82 25.75 -36.53
N GLY A 124 -10.93 25.39 -37.81
CA GLY A 124 -11.57 26.21 -38.83
C GLY A 124 -13.01 26.56 -38.49
N VAL A 125 -13.79 25.61 -37.95
CA VAL A 125 -15.16 25.89 -37.49
C VAL A 125 -15.16 26.89 -36.34
N ALA A 126 -14.30 26.70 -35.32
CA ALA A 126 -14.20 27.61 -34.17
C ALA A 126 -13.80 29.04 -34.58
N VAL A 127 -12.84 29.19 -35.49
CA VAL A 127 -12.36 30.49 -35.99
C VAL A 127 -13.38 31.18 -36.91
N LEU A 128 -14.21 30.43 -37.65
CA LEU A 128 -15.22 31.01 -38.54
C LEU A 128 -16.47 31.51 -37.79
N VAL A 129 -16.68 31.10 -36.52
CA VAL A 129 -17.86 31.47 -35.74
C VAL A 129 -18.00 33.00 -35.64
N PRO A 130 -17.02 33.77 -35.14
CA PRO A 130 -17.16 35.23 -34.99
C PRO A 130 -17.43 35.96 -36.32
N VAL A 131 -16.98 35.39 -37.44
CA VAL A 131 -17.14 35.97 -38.79
C VAL A 131 -18.54 35.71 -39.36
N VAL A 132 -19.17 34.57 -39.01
CA VAL A 132 -20.49 34.18 -39.51
C VAL A 132 -21.62 34.63 -38.59
N THR A 133 -21.40 34.74 -37.28
CA THR A 133 -22.34 35.31 -36.31
C THR A 133 -22.16 36.82 -36.09
N GLY A 134 -21.07 37.42 -36.61
CA GLY A 134 -20.70 38.84 -36.46
C GLY A 134 -21.56 39.86 -37.22
N LYS A 135 -22.89 39.73 -37.19
CA LYS A 135 -23.81 40.80 -37.65
C LYS A 135 -24.90 41.22 -36.66
N GLN A 136 -24.86 40.79 -35.41
CA GLN A 136 -25.68 41.39 -34.37
C GLN A 136 -24.86 41.52 -33.08
N GLY A 137 -24.48 42.75 -32.74
CA GLY A 137 -23.69 43.03 -31.54
C GLY A 137 -22.70 44.17 -31.75
N MET A 138 -23.17 45.32 -32.22
CA MET A 138 -22.65 46.63 -31.81
C MET A 138 -23.48 47.71 -32.49
N PHE A 139 -23.86 48.70 -31.69
CA PHE A 139 -24.64 49.90 -31.98
C PHE A 139 -26.16 49.79 -31.82
N VAL A 140 -26.64 50.74 -31.01
CA VAL A 140 -28.00 51.25 -30.80
C VAL A 140 -28.70 50.73 -29.54
N GLU A 141 -28.31 51.31 -28.41
CA GLU A 141 -29.29 51.89 -27.48
C GLU A 141 -29.93 53.11 -28.14
N ASP A 142 -31.21 53.30 -27.85
CA ASP A 142 -32.11 54.40 -28.19
C ASP A 142 -32.60 54.58 -29.63
N GLU A 143 -33.93 54.72 -29.70
CA GLU A 143 -34.80 55.09 -30.82
C GLU A 143 -35.36 53.95 -31.71
N LEU A 144 -36.70 53.78 -31.58
CA LEU A 144 -37.64 53.12 -32.49
C LEU A 144 -37.87 51.61 -32.34
N LEU A 145 -38.34 51.19 -31.16
CA LEU A 145 -39.32 50.11 -31.10
C LEU A 145 -40.61 50.59 -31.79
N ASN A 146 -40.89 49.97 -32.94
CA ASN A 146 -42.17 50.04 -33.64
C ASN A 146 -43.29 49.58 -32.71
N LEU A 147 -43.87 50.53 -31.97
CA LEU A 147 -45.28 50.54 -31.60
C LEU A 147 -46.11 50.62 -32.89
N ALA A 148 -46.35 49.47 -33.50
CA ALA A 148 -47.34 49.30 -34.56
C ALA A 148 -47.85 47.86 -34.50
N ASP A 149 -48.72 47.60 -33.52
CA ASP A 149 -49.92 46.75 -33.62
C ASP A 149 -50.33 46.24 -32.24
N GLN A 150 -50.87 47.14 -31.42
CA GLN A 150 -51.94 46.80 -30.48
C GLN A 150 -53.04 47.89 -30.57
N PRO A 151 -54.33 47.51 -30.58
CA PRO A 151 -55.43 48.43 -30.84
C PRO A 151 -55.57 49.47 -29.72
N PRO A 152 -56.02 50.70 -30.04
CA PRO A 152 -56.18 51.75 -29.04
C PRO A 152 -57.26 51.36 -28.05
N VAL A 153 -56.87 51.16 -26.78
CA VAL A 153 -57.83 51.18 -25.68
C VAL A 153 -58.32 52.62 -25.53
N LEU A 154 -59.63 52.75 -25.67
CA LEU A 154 -60.39 53.98 -25.53
C LEU A 154 -60.09 54.64 -24.18
N ILE A 155 -59.39 55.77 -24.17
CA ILE A 155 -59.53 56.74 -23.07
C ILE A 155 -60.84 57.49 -23.33
N GLY A 156 -61.91 56.98 -22.73
CA GLY A 156 -63.14 57.72 -22.49
C GLY A 156 -63.03 58.41 -21.14
N ASP A 157 -63.36 59.70 -21.15
CA ASP A 157 -63.61 60.62 -20.04
C ASP A 157 -63.67 60.05 -18.60
N ALA A 158 -62.77 60.59 -17.77
CA ALA A 158 -62.93 60.89 -16.34
C ALA A 158 -63.70 59.88 -15.47
N THR A 159 -62.95 58.98 -14.81
CA THR A 159 -63.23 58.59 -13.42
C THR A 159 -61.92 58.20 -12.72
N ALA A 160 -61.66 58.83 -11.58
CA ALA A 160 -60.48 58.63 -10.75
C ALA A 160 -60.50 57.23 -10.10
N GLY A 161 -59.80 56.27 -10.70
CA GLY A 161 -59.68 54.92 -10.14
C GLY A 161 -58.42 54.20 -10.64
N THR A 162 -57.91 53.27 -9.85
CA THR A 162 -56.71 52.48 -10.20
C THR A 162 -57.04 51.38 -11.21
N LEU A 163 -56.26 51.23 -12.28
CA LEU A 163 -56.37 50.16 -13.27
C LEU A 163 -55.33 49.07 -12.97
N PHE A 164 -55.77 47.86 -12.64
CA PHE A 164 -54.89 46.70 -12.51
C PHE A 164 -54.73 46.01 -13.87
N SER A 165 -53.53 46.03 -14.43
CA SER A 165 -53.19 45.32 -15.67
C SER A 165 -52.48 44.01 -15.35
N VAL A 166 -53.12 42.88 -15.64
CA VAL A 166 -52.53 41.54 -15.51
C VAL A 166 -51.86 41.17 -16.83
N PHE A 167 -50.57 40.79 -16.80
CA PHE A 167 -49.78 40.48 -17.99
C PHE A 167 -48.82 39.31 -17.76
N ARG A 168 -48.25 38.77 -18.84
CA ARG A 168 -47.29 37.66 -18.78
C ARG A 168 -45.87 38.16 -18.98
N THR A 169 -44.94 37.78 -18.10
CA THR A 169 -43.52 38.12 -18.19
C THR A 169 -42.81 37.28 -19.28
N PRO A 170 -41.63 37.71 -19.77
CA PRO A 170 -40.82 36.92 -20.72
C PRO A 170 -40.45 35.52 -20.20
N GLU A 171 -40.32 35.36 -18.89
CA GLU A 171 -40.03 34.11 -18.17
C GLU A 171 -41.24 33.17 -18.07
N LYS A 172 -42.39 33.57 -18.64
CA LYS A 172 -43.65 32.82 -18.76
C LYS A 172 -44.56 32.82 -17.54
N ASP A 173 -44.24 33.55 -16.48
CA ASP A 173 -45.10 33.78 -15.33
C ASP A 173 -46.10 34.91 -15.57
N TRP A 174 -47.17 34.97 -14.77
CA TRP A 174 -48.16 36.02 -14.80
C TRP A 174 -47.95 36.97 -13.62
N THR A 175 -48.00 38.27 -13.86
CA THR A 175 -47.92 39.29 -12.82
C THR A 175 -48.95 40.39 -13.11
N TRP A 176 -49.06 41.36 -12.23
CA TRP A 176 -49.94 42.50 -12.40
C TRP A 176 -49.27 43.80 -11.97
N ARG A 177 -49.75 44.90 -12.56
CA ARG A 177 -49.31 46.27 -12.27
C ARG A 177 -50.51 47.18 -12.11
N ALA A 178 -50.52 47.99 -11.06
CA ALA A 178 -51.49 49.05 -10.85
C ALA A 178 -51.07 50.30 -11.62
N ILE A 179 -51.97 50.84 -12.44
CA ILE A 179 -51.76 51.99 -13.31
C ILE A 179 -52.82 53.03 -12.96
N GLN A 180 -52.40 54.26 -12.67
CA GLN A 180 -53.31 55.40 -12.56
C GLN A 180 -53.09 56.32 -13.76
N GLN A 181 -52.25 57.35 -13.63
CA GLN A 181 -51.73 58.12 -14.76
C GLN A 181 -50.46 57.49 -15.32
N ASP A 182 -49.61 57.03 -14.41
CA ASP A 182 -48.43 56.21 -14.66
C ASP A 182 -48.53 54.90 -13.86
N ALA A 183 -47.56 54.01 -14.05
CA ALA A 183 -47.46 52.78 -13.28
C ALA A 183 -47.08 53.10 -11.82
N VAL A 184 -48.00 52.83 -10.89
CA VAL A 184 -47.85 53.24 -9.48
C VAL A 184 -47.46 52.09 -8.55
N ALA A 185 -47.82 50.85 -8.88
CA ALA A 185 -47.47 49.69 -8.07
C ALA A 185 -47.28 48.42 -8.90
N ASP A 186 -46.37 47.57 -8.47
CA ASP A 186 -46.16 46.24 -9.01
C ASP A 186 -46.48 45.16 -7.99
N SER A 187 -46.99 44.04 -8.48
CA SER A 187 -46.97 42.79 -7.73
C SER A 187 -45.53 42.39 -7.45
N THR A 188 -45.25 42.10 -6.19
CA THR A 188 -43.99 41.50 -5.73
C THR A 188 -43.97 39.98 -5.94
N ARG A 189 -45.14 39.37 -6.17
CA ARG A 189 -45.29 37.93 -6.42
C ARG A 189 -45.50 37.65 -7.92
N ALA A 190 -44.85 36.60 -8.42
CA ALA A 190 -45.12 36.03 -9.74
C ALA A 190 -46.12 34.85 -9.59
N ALA A 191 -47.13 34.82 -10.44
CA ALA A 191 -48.17 33.80 -10.41
C ALA A 191 -48.01 32.82 -11.60
N SER A 192 -48.09 31.53 -11.32
CA SER A 192 -47.97 30.48 -12.34
C SER A 192 -49.12 30.46 -13.36
N SER A 193 -50.22 31.17 -13.08
CA SER A 193 -51.37 31.25 -13.96
C SER A 193 -52.04 32.63 -13.94
N ARG A 194 -52.72 32.94 -15.04
CA ARG A 194 -53.57 34.13 -15.18
C ARG A 194 -54.65 34.22 -14.10
N THR A 195 -55.18 33.08 -13.65
CA THR A 195 -56.21 33.03 -12.62
C THR A 195 -55.62 33.43 -11.28
N ALA A 196 -54.48 32.84 -10.89
CA ALA A 196 -53.76 33.20 -9.67
C ALA A 196 -53.32 34.67 -9.66
N ALA A 197 -52.87 35.22 -10.80
CA ALA A 197 -52.54 36.65 -10.90
C ALA A 197 -53.77 37.56 -10.69
N ARG A 198 -54.97 37.13 -11.09
CA ARG A 198 -56.21 37.87 -10.82
C ARG A 198 -56.67 37.74 -9.38
N GLU A 199 -56.51 36.56 -8.79
CA GLU A 199 -56.81 36.33 -7.37
C GLU A 199 -55.91 37.20 -6.50
N SER A 200 -54.62 37.32 -6.83
CA SER A 200 -53.70 38.27 -6.19
C SER A 200 -54.14 39.73 -6.32
N VAL A 201 -54.69 40.14 -7.48
CA VAL A 201 -55.27 41.49 -7.62
C VAL A 201 -56.49 41.67 -6.71
N GLU A 202 -57.37 40.66 -6.60
CA GLU A 202 -58.54 40.75 -5.71
C GLU A 202 -58.13 40.80 -4.24
N GLU A 203 -57.13 40.01 -3.85
CA GLU A 203 -56.49 40.03 -2.54
C GLU A 203 -55.93 41.43 -2.22
N VAL A 204 -55.09 42.02 -3.10
CA VAL A 204 -54.58 43.38 -2.90
C VAL A 204 -55.70 44.41 -2.82
N ARG A 205 -56.75 44.30 -3.65
CA ARG A 205 -57.90 45.23 -3.58
C ARG A 205 -58.64 45.14 -2.25
N GLU A 206 -58.73 43.95 -1.67
CA GLU A 206 -59.36 43.73 -0.37
C GLU A 206 -58.48 44.26 0.78
N LEU A 207 -57.19 43.94 0.75
CA LEU A 207 -56.26 44.22 1.83
C LEU A 207 -55.84 45.69 1.86
N VAL A 208 -55.61 46.31 0.70
CA VAL A 208 -55.21 47.74 0.61
C VAL A 208 -56.17 48.67 1.35
N GLY A 209 -57.48 48.44 1.23
CA GLY A 209 -58.50 49.27 1.89
C GLY A 209 -58.50 49.12 3.42
N ARG A 210 -58.14 47.92 3.92
CA ARG A 210 -58.02 47.62 5.36
C ARG A 210 -56.65 47.96 5.92
N ALA A 211 -55.64 48.10 5.07
CA ALA A 211 -54.26 48.13 5.50
C ALA A 211 -53.91 49.34 6.37
N GLY A 212 -53.29 49.11 7.53
CA GLY A 212 -52.74 50.16 8.38
C GLY A 212 -51.53 50.86 7.74
N LEU A 213 -51.10 52.00 8.29
CA LEU A 213 -49.75 52.52 8.03
C LEU A 213 -48.87 52.08 9.20
N LEU A 214 -47.83 51.30 8.92
CA LEU A 214 -46.80 50.94 9.88
C LEU A 214 -45.57 51.81 9.61
N GLU A 215 -45.36 52.82 10.45
CA GLU A 215 -44.20 53.72 10.33
C GLU A 215 -43.12 53.34 11.35
N ILE A 216 -42.04 52.75 10.84
CA ILE A 216 -40.87 52.39 11.63
C ILE A 216 -39.98 53.63 11.75
N THR A 217 -40.14 54.38 12.84
CA THR A 217 -39.33 55.59 13.12
C THR A 217 -38.05 55.31 13.88
N THR A 218 -37.92 54.11 14.43
CA THR A 218 -36.76 53.55 15.17
C THR A 218 -36.74 52.05 14.89
N ALA A 219 -35.62 51.36 15.14
CA ALA A 219 -35.55 49.91 14.96
C ALA A 219 -36.71 49.17 15.66
N ALA A 220 -37.15 48.06 15.09
CA ALA A 220 -38.28 47.31 15.63
C ALA A 220 -38.19 45.81 15.34
N PHE A 221 -38.55 45.00 16.34
CA PHE A 221 -38.87 43.59 16.14
C PHE A 221 -40.28 43.49 15.56
N ARG A 222 -40.40 42.89 14.38
CA ARG A 222 -41.67 42.58 13.72
C ARG A 222 -41.93 41.09 13.86
N LEU A 223 -43.03 40.74 14.51
CA LEU A 223 -43.51 39.36 14.63
C LEU A 223 -44.51 39.08 13.51
N TYR A 224 -44.43 37.88 12.92
CA TYR A 224 -45.36 37.42 11.89
C TYR A 224 -45.54 35.90 11.99
N GLU A 225 -46.70 35.42 11.54
CA GLU A 225 -47.07 34.00 11.48
C GLU A 225 -47.03 33.55 10.02
N ASN A 226 -46.37 32.42 9.75
CA ASN A 226 -46.28 31.81 8.42
C ASN A 226 -46.43 30.30 8.56
N ASP A 227 -47.38 29.68 7.85
CA ASP A 227 -47.68 28.24 7.90
C ASP A 227 -47.88 27.68 9.33
N ASP A 228 -48.64 28.38 10.17
CA ASP A 228 -48.89 28.08 11.61
C ASP A 228 -47.62 28.15 12.50
N GLU A 229 -46.52 28.73 12.01
CA GLU A 229 -45.29 28.98 12.77
C GLU A 229 -44.99 30.48 12.90
N TRP A 230 -44.55 30.89 14.07
CA TRP A 230 -44.17 32.25 14.39
C TRP A 230 -42.68 32.51 14.15
N ARG A 231 -42.37 33.68 13.60
CA ARG A 231 -41.01 34.19 13.39
C ARG A 231 -40.94 35.68 13.75
N TRP A 232 -39.73 36.19 13.92
CA TRP A 232 -39.51 37.63 14.06
C TRP A 232 -38.38 38.10 13.14
N VAL A 233 -38.48 39.35 12.68
CA VAL A 233 -37.39 40.08 12.02
C VAL A 233 -37.10 41.39 12.73
N LEU A 234 -35.83 41.75 12.87
CA LEU A 234 -35.39 43.05 13.36
C LEU A 234 -35.21 43.99 12.16
N MET A 235 -36.06 45.02 12.09
CA MET A 235 -36.05 46.00 11.01
C MET A 235 -35.40 47.32 11.47
N GLN A 236 -34.68 47.98 10.58
CA GLN A 236 -34.14 49.33 10.76
C GLN A 236 -35.13 50.42 10.33
N GLU A 237 -34.81 51.68 10.62
CA GLU A 237 -35.59 52.86 10.22
C GLU A 237 -35.71 53.06 8.69
N ASP A 238 -34.85 52.39 7.93
CA ASP A 238 -34.85 52.36 6.46
C ASP A 238 -35.68 51.20 5.89
N GLY A 239 -36.29 50.37 6.75
CA GLY A 239 -37.04 49.18 6.33
C GLY A 239 -36.16 47.96 6.05
N GLY A 240 -34.83 48.09 6.11
CA GLY A 240 -33.92 46.97 5.93
C GLY A 240 -33.97 45.99 7.10
N VAL A 241 -33.99 44.69 6.78
CA VAL A 241 -33.90 43.62 7.77
C VAL A 241 -32.45 43.45 8.22
N VAL A 242 -32.24 43.40 9.53
CA VAL A 242 -30.93 43.29 10.17
C VAL A 242 -30.69 41.89 10.71
N ALA A 243 -31.72 41.34 11.32
CA ALA A 243 -31.66 40.04 11.97
C ALA A 243 -33.00 39.33 11.81
N GLU A 244 -32.96 38.03 11.88
CA GLU A 244 -34.12 37.15 11.82
C GLU A 244 -34.06 36.18 13.00
N SER A 245 -35.21 35.65 13.42
CA SER A 245 -35.28 34.61 14.43
C SER A 245 -34.49 33.38 13.98
N GLY A 246 -33.62 32.87 14.86
CA GLY A 246 -32.81 31.68 14.57
C GLY A 246 -33.58 30.35 14.55
N ALA A 247 -34.84 30.37 15.00
CA ALA A 247 -35.76 29.23 15.03
C ALA A 247 -37.18 29.69 14.65
N THR A 248 -38.06 28.70 14.43
CA THR A 248 -39.52 28.87 14.32
C THR A 248 -40.20 28.45 15.62
N TYR A 249 -41.36 29.03 15.89
CA TYR A 249 -42.08 28.81 17.15
C TYR A 249 -43.53 28.43 16.88
N ASP A 250 -44.04 27.40 17.55
CA ASP A 250 -45.41 26.91 17.32
C ASP A 250 -46.47 27.85 17.93
N VAL A 251 -46.08 28.64 18.93
CA VAL A 251 -46.99 29.52 19.65
C VAL A 251 -46.40 30.91 19.85
N ARG A 252 -47.29 31.90 19.82
CA ARG A 252 -46.99 33.32 20.01
C ARG A 252 -46.11 33.61 21.24
N ASP A 253 -46.44 33.03 22.38
CA ASP A 253 -45.73 33.30 23.64
C ASP A 253 -44.24 32.91 23.54
N GLU A 254 -43.89 31.92 22.71
CA GLU A 254 -42.50 31.48 22.51
C GLU A 254 -41.70 32.45 21.63
N VAL A 255 -42.29 32.97 20.53
CA VAL A 255 -41.62 33.98 19.70
C VAL A 255 -41.44 35.30 20.45
N GLU A 256 -42.43 35.69 21.28
CA GLU A 256 -42.29 36.85 22.18
C GLU A 256 -41.19 36.62 23.20
N GLY A 257 -41.08 35.39 23.73
CA GLY A 257 -39.98 34.94 24.58
C GLY A 257 -38.61 35.08 23.90
N SER A 258 -38.49 34.71 22.63
CA SER A 258 -37.27 34.87 21.84
C SER A 258 -36.87 36.35 21.64
N VAL A 259 -37.85 37.21 21.38
CA VAL A 259 -37.62 38.67 21.27
C VAL A 259 -37.20 39.25 22.63
N SER A 260 -37.88 38.87 23.72
CA SER A 260 -37.49 39.27 25.07
C SER A 260 -36.07 38.82 25.41
N PHE A 261 -35.73 37.55 25.15
CA PHE A 261 -34.39 37.03 25.35
C PHE A 261 -33.34 37.83 24.58
N THR A 262 -33.59 38.09 23.29
CA THR A 262 -32.69 38.86 22.44
C THR A 262 -32.51 40.28 22.98
N LYS A 263 -33.60 40.93 23.43
CA LYS A 263 -33.55 42.29 23.99
C LYS A 263 -32.82 42.36 25.32
N ASP A 264 -32.97 41.35 26.17
CA ASP A 264 -32.38 41.33 27.49
C ASP A 264 -30.88 40.99 27.45
N HIS A 265 -30.47 40.08 26.56
CA HIS A 265 -29.11 39.54 26.56
C HIS A 265 -28.21 40.08 25.44
N ALA A 266 -28.73 40.35 24.23
CA ALA A 266 -27.88 40.79 23.11
C ALA A 266 -27.08 42.07 23.41
N PRO A 267 -27.61 43.12 24.07
CA PRO A 267 -26.85 44.35 24.32
C PRO A 267 -25.57 44.15 25.15
N SER A 268 -25.53 43.12 26.00
CA SER A 268 -24.37 42.78 26.86
C SER A 268 -23.68 41.48 26.48
N ALA A 269 -24.20 40.72 25.51
CA ALA A 269 -23.66 39.43 25.10
C ALA A 269 -22.22 39.61 24.59
N PRO A 270 -21.23 38.88 25.15
CA PRO A 270 -19.87 38.90 24.64
C PRO A 270 -19.81 38.41 23.19
N LEU A 271 -18.83 38.89 22.44
CA LEU A 271 -18.44 38.28 21.17
C LEU A 271 -17.53 37.10 21.50
N ILE A 272 -17.91 35.89 21.10
CA ILE A 272 -17.13 34.67 21.29
C ILE A 272 -15.93 34.74 20.34
N GLU A 273 -14.74 34.94 20.90
CA GLU A 273 -13.48 34.91 20.18
C GLU A 273 -12.58 33.85 20.80
N ILE A 274 -12.09 32.95 19.96
CA ILE A 274 -11.13 31.92 20.33
C ILE A 274 -9.75 32.44 19.92
N ASP A 275 -8.83 32.56 20.88
CA ASP A 275 -7.42 32.91 20.69
C ASP A 275 -6.62 31.61 20.70
N GLY A 276 -6.16 31.15 19.53
CA GLY A 276 -5.58 29.81 19.34
C GLY A 276 -6.61 28.68 19.40
N ALA A 277 -7.00 28.27 20.61
CA ALA A 277 -7.97 27.19 20.82
C ALA A 277 -8.81 27.36 22.09
N ALA A 278 -10.01 26.77 22.08
CA ALA A 278 -10.90 26.77 23.22
C ALA A 278 -11.68 25.46 23.32
N VAL A 279 -12.00 25.06 24.54
CA VAL A 279 -12.79 23.87 24.83
C VAL A 279 -14.25 24.26 24.98
N ASP A 280 -15.11 23.61 24.23
CA ASP A 280 -16.54 23.78 24.29
C ASP A 280 -17.19 22.56 24.94
N TYR A 281 -18.02 22.80 25.96
CA TYR A 281 -18.73 21.79 26.73
C TYR A 281 -20.22 21.91 26.43
N TYR A 282 -20.77 20.87 25.82
CA TYR A 282 -22.16 20.88 25.36
C TYR A 282 -22.88 19.62 25.81
N ARG A 283 -24.21 19.66 25.76
CA ARG A 283 -25.08 18.58 26.23
C ARG A 283 -25.88 18.02 25.06
N GLU A 284 -25.78 16.71 24.86
CA GLU A 284 -26.64 15.98 23.94
C GLU A 284 -27.57 15.06 24.75
N GLY A 285 -28.84 15.46 24.88
CA GLY A 285 -29.79 14.77 25.75
C GLY A 285 -29.47 14.96 27.24
N ASP A 286 -29.19 13.86 27.94
CA ASP A 286 -28.80 13.86 29.36
C ASP A 286 -27.29 13.79 29.56
N ASP A 287 -26.52 13.54 28.51
CA ASP A 287 -25.08 13.33 28.59
C ASP A 287 -24.28 14.57 28.15
N TRP A 288 -23.11 14.74 28.76
CA TRP A 288 -22.18 15.82 28.49
C TRP A 288 -21.08 15.37 27.55
N HIS A 289 -20.70 16.27 26.64
CA HIS A 289 -19.66 16.08 25.66
C HIS A 289 -18.73 17.29 25.65
N TRP A 290 -17.53 17.09 25.12
CA TRP A 290 -16.58 18.18 24.92
C TRP A 290 -15.94 18.11 23.54
N ARG A 291 -15.65 19.28 22.99
CA ARG A 291 -14.87 19.44 21.76
C ARG A 291 -13.86 20.56 21.91
N LEU A 292 -12.65 20.35 21.42
CA LEU A 292 -11.63 21.38 21.31
C LEU A 292 -11.76 22.04 19.94
N LEU A 293 -11.91 23.36 19.91
CA LEU A 293 -12.15 24.18 18.73
C LEU A 293 -10.93 25.05 18.41
N ASP A 294 -10.61 25.20 17.12
CA ASP A 294 -9.66 26.20 16.63
C ASP A 294 -10.28 27.62 16.53
N GLU A 295 -9.50 28.61 16.09
CA GLU A 295 -9.94 30.01 15.89
C GLU A 295 -11.10 30.19 14.90
N ASP A 296 -11.31 29.20 14.03
CA ASP A 296 -12.38 29.12 13.03
C ASP A 296 -13.52 28.18 13.48
N ARG A 297 -13.53 27.75 14.76
CA ARG A 297 -14.47 26.81 15.37
C ARG A 297 -14.53 25.44 14.70
N ARG A 298 -13.43 24.98 14.11
CA ARG A 298 -13.31 23.60 13.64
C ARG A 298 -12.89 22.71 14.80
N ALA A 299 -13.55 21.57 14.94
CA ALA A 299 -13.21 20.59 15.97
C ALA A 299 -11.85 19.93 15.66
N LEU A 300 -10.87 20.20 16.52
CA LEU A 300 -9.54 19.60 16.49
C LEU A 300 -9.54 18.26 17.24
N ALA A 301 -10.16 18.23 18.41
CA ALA A 301 -10.29 17.05 19.26
C ALA A 301 -11.70 16.92 19.83
N THR A 302 -12.14 15.71 20.12
CA THR A 302 -13.41 15.41 20.79
C THR A 302 -13.23 14.30 21.82
N ASP A 303 -14.20 14.19 22.73
CA ASP A 303 -14.32 13.04 23.61
C ASP A 303 -14.46 11.70 22.85
N VAL A 304 -14.13 10.62 23.56
CA VAL A 304 -14.31 9.24 23.11
C VAL A 304 -15.73 8.75 23.38
N GLY A 305 -16.36 9.25 24.44
CA GLY A 305 -17.71 8.91 24.85
C GLY A 305 -18.32 9.95 25.78
N ALA A 306 -19.61 9.77 26.04
CA ALA A 306 -20.41 10.72 26.81
C ALA A 306 -20.08 10.69 28.32
N HIS A 307 -20.24 11.84 28.97
CA HIS A 307 -19.97 12.04 30.40
C HIS A 307 -21.28 12.29 31.17
N ALA A 308 -21.35 11.81 32.41
CA ALA A 308 -22.57 11.90 33.22
C ALA A 308 -22.91 13.34 33.66
N ASP A 309 -21.90 14.19 33.79
CA ASP A 309 -22.01 15.58 34.19
C ASP A 309 -20.86 16.42 33.62
N ARG A 310 -21.00 17.75 33.70
CA ARG A 310 -20.00 18.70 33.22
C ARG A 310 -18.66 18.56 33.94
N ASP A 311 -18.65 18.29 35.24
CA ASP A 311 -17.42 18.13 36.02
C ASP A 311 -16.59 16.94 35.50
N ALA A 312 -17.26 15.84 35.11
CA ALA A 312 -16.61 14.68 34.50
C ALA A 312 -16.06 14.98 33.10
N ALA A 313 -16.76 15.78 32.29
CA ALA A 313 -16.24 16.24 31.00
C ALA A 313 -15.02 17.16 31.17
N GLU A 314 -15.06 18.09 32.13
CA GLU A 314 -13.94 18.98 32.48
C GLU A 314 -12.72 18.19 32.98
N ALA A 315 -12.93 17.13 33.78
CA ALA A 315 -11.86 16.24 34.22
C ALA A 315 -11.20 15.49 33.04
N SER A 316 -12.00 14.97 32.11
CA SER A 316 -11.50 14.29 30.90
C SER A 316 -10.64 15.19 30.02
N VAL A 317 -11.03 16.46 29.85
CA VAL A 317 -10.23 17.47 29.14
C VAL A 317 -8.92 17.72 29.89
N GLY A 318 -8.96 17.82 31.22
CA GLY A 318 -7.76 17.99 32.05
C GLY A 318 -6.76 16.84 31.91
N GLU A 319 -7.25 15.59 31.83
CA GLU A 319 -6.42 14.41 31.57
C GLU A 319 -5.78 14.50 30.18
N MET A 320 -6.57 14.75 29.14
CA MET A 320 -6.08 14.95 27.76
C MET A 320 -5.00 16.04 27.70
N GLN A 321 -5.26 17.22 28.26
CA GLN A 321 -4.31 18.35 28.28
C GLN A 321 -3.03 18.03 29.06
N SER A 322 -3.09 17.15 30.07
CA SER A 322 -1.92 16.74 30.84
C SER A 322 -1.02 15.74 30.09
N LEU A 323 -1.61 14.85 29.29
CA LEU A 323 -0.92 13.80 28.55
C LEU A 323 -0.32 14.32 27.23
N LEU A 324 -1.02 15.21 26.56
CA LEU A 324 -0.72 15.65 25.19
C LEU A 324 0.68 16.30 24.99
N PRO A 325 1.22 17.14 25.90
CA PRO A 325 2.51 17.79 25.69
C PRO A 325 3.67 16.80 25.48
N ASP A 326 3.70 15.74 26.29
CA ASP A 326 4.73 14.71 26.30
C ASP A 326 4.37 13.49 25.42
N ALA A 327 3.16 13.48 24.84
CA ALA A 327 2.70 12.37 24.03
C ALA A 327 3.57 12.17 22.77
N ARG A 328 4.04 10.95 22.57
CA ARG A 328 4.80 10.56 21.37
C ARG A 328 3.88 10.43 20.16
N VAL A 329 4.27 10.97 19.01
CA VAL A 329 3.48 10.77 17.79
C VAL A 329 3.83 9.41 17.15
N LEU A 330 2.86 8.52 17.04
CA LEU A 330 2.98 7.20 16.43
C LEU A 330 2.33 7.20 15.05
N ALA A 331 3.16 7.33 14.02
CA ALA A 331 2.76 7.33 12.62
C ALA A 331 3.44 6.16 11.89
N LEU A 332 3.01 4.93 12.17
CA LEU A 332 3.57 3.72 11.57
C LEU A 332 3.18 3.61 10.09
N GLU A 333 4.11 3.12 9.25
CA GLU A 333 3.86 2.89 7.82
C GLU A 333 3.53 1.42 7.50
N GLY A 334 3.78 0.52 8.45
CA GLY A 334 3.49 -0.90 8.33
C GLY A 334 3.61 -1.60 9.67
N VAL A 335 4.83 -1.77 10.18
CA VAL A 335 5.11 -2.40 11.47
C VAL A 335 5.92 -1.46 12.36
N GLY A 336 5.69 -1.52 13.66
CA GLY A 336 6.52 -0.90 14.69
C GLY A 336 6.80 -1.86 15.84
N ALA A 337 7.90 -1.66 16.55
CA ALA A 337 8.28 -2.44 17.72
C ALA A 337 8.09 -1.61 18.99
N GLU A 338 7.15 -2.01 19.82
CA GLU A 338 6.89 -1.38 21.12
C GLU A 338 7.60 -2.15 22.23
N LEU A 339 8.38 -1.43 23.03
CA LEU A 339 8.94 -1.89 24.30
C LEU A 339 7.95 -1.57 25.42
N TYR A 340 7.65 -2.55 26.27
CA TYR A 340 6.74 -2.37 27.39
C TYR A 340 7.20 -3.16 28.63
N GLU A 341 6.81 -2.67 29.81
CA GLU A 341 7.05 -3.36 31.08
C GLU A 341 6.01 -4.46 31.30
N ASP A 342 6.46 -5.65 31.68
CA ASP A 342 5.64 -6.80 32.09
C ASP A 342 6.07 -7.19 33.52
N GLY A 343 5.43 -6.57 34.51
CA GLY A 343 5.84 -6.68 35.91
C GLY A 343 7.14 -5.93 36.21
N ASP A 344 8.18 -6.66 36.59
CA ASP A 344 9.54 -6.09 36.84
C ASP A 344 10.49 -6.32 35.65
N GLU A 345 10.01 -6.95 34.57
CA GLU A 345 10.79 -7.29 33.37
C GLU A 345 10.30 -6.50 32.16
N TRP A 346 11.08 -6.51 31.09
CA TRP A 346 10.79 -5.86 29.82
C TRP A 346 10.46 -6.90 28.76
N ARG A 347 9.48 -6.59 27.92
CA ARG A 347 9.17 -7.34 26.69
C ARG A 347 9.08 -6.37 25.53
N TRP A 348 9.04 -6.92 24.34
CA TRP A 348 8.71 -6.17 23.14
C TRP A 348 7.58 -6.85 22.39
N ARG A 349 6.78 -6.06 21.67
CA ARG A 349 5.76 -6.55 20.73
C ARG A 349 5.86 -5.83 19.40
N LEU A 350 5.61 -6.57 18.34
CA LEU A 350 5.42 -6.04 17.01
C LEU A 350 3.95 -5.69 16.84
N ILE A 351 3.68 -4.48 16.39
CA ILE A 351 2.32 -3.98 16.12
C ILE A 351 2.24 -3.48 14.68
N ASP A 352 1.07 -3.58 14.07
CA ASP A 352 0.82 -2.99 12.76
C ASP A 352 0.41 -1.51 12.84
N ALA A 353 0.12 -0.91 11.68
CA ALA A 353 -0.32 0.49 11.59
C ALA A 353 -1.68 0.77 12.26
N ASP A 354 -2.49 -0.26 12.49
CA ASP A 354 -3.79 -0.16 13.15
C ASP A 354 -3.70 -0.35 14.68
N ASP A 355 -2.49 -0.56 15.21
CA ASP A 355 -2.18 -0.89 16.63
C ASP A 355 -2.70 -2.26 17.06
N GLU A 356 -2.80 -3.19 16.11
CA GLU A 356 -3.06 -4.58 16.41
C GLU A 356 -1.72 -5.32 16.57
N SER A 357 -1.56 -6.07 17.68
CA SER A 357 -0.36 -6.87 17.91
C SER A 357 -0.24 -7.96 16.85
N LEU A 358 0.96 -8.07 16.26
CA LEU A 358 1.34 -9.12 15.32
C LEU A 358 2.07 -10.26 16.03
N ALA A 359 3.05 -9.92 16.88
CA ALA A 359 3.83 -10.88 17.66
C ALA A 359 4.37 -10.26 18.95
N THR A 360 4.74 -11.10 19.91
CA THR A 360 5.40 -10.71 21.16
C THR A 360 6.69 -11.49 21.36
N SER A 361 7.66 -10.89 22.05
CA SER A 361 8.88 -11.58 22.47
C SER A 361 8.54 -12.80 23.32
N ALA A 362 9.17 -13.94 23.00
CA ALA A 362 9.04 -15.15 23.81
C ALA A 362 9.74 -14.95 25.17
N ALA A 363 10.94 -14.38 25.14
CA ALA A 363 11.71 -14.02 26.32
C ALA A 363 11.23 -12.72 26.99
N ALA A 364 11.43 -12.65 28.31
CA ALA A 364 11.41 -11.42 29.10
C ALA A 364 12.86 -11.01 29.42
N PHE A 365 13.07 -9.71 29.62
CA PHE A 365 14.40 -9.13 29.76
C PHE A 365 14.50 -8.29 31.03
N ASP A 366 15.58 -8.47 31.81
CA ASP A 366 15.83 -7.72 33.05
C ASP A 366 16.04 -6.20 32.84
N ALA A 367 16.20 -5.74 31.60
CA ALA A 367 16.43 -4.33 31.28
C ALA A 367 15.93 -3.96 29.89
N ARG A 368 15.32 -2.78 29.77
CA ARG A 368 14.89 -2.18 28.50
C ARG A 368 15.89 -2.32 27.35
N ARG A 369 17.17 -1.99 27.59
CA ARG A 369 18.22 -2.05 26.55
C ARG A 369 18.46 -3.45 25.98
N LEU A 370 18.15 -4.51 26.74
CA LEU A 370 18.25 -5.89 26.26
C LEU A 370 17.05 -6.25 25.39
N ALA A 371 15.84 -5.83 25.78
CA ALA A 371 14.64 -5.97 24.94
C ALA A 371 14.81 -5.20 23.62
N GLU A 372 15.29 -3.95 23.69
CA GLU A 372 15.60 -3.12 22.53
C GLU A 372 16.62 -3.80 21.61
N SER A 373 17.75 -4.26 22.14
CA SER A 373 18.77 -4.97 21.34
C SER A 373 18.23 -6.28 20.73
N SER A 374 17.33 -6.98 21.42
CA SER A 374 16.73 -8.21 20.91
C SER A 374 15.82 -7.94 19.71
N VAL A 375 14.97 -6.91 19.79
CA VAL A 375 14.08 -6.58 18.66
C VAL A 375 14.81 -5.88 17.52
N ASP A 376 15.85 -5.09 17.81
CA ASP A 376 16.73 -4.47 16.82
C ASP A 376 17.43 -5.54 15.97
N ASN A 377 18.09 -6.52 16.61
CA ASN A 377 18.70 -7.65 15.90
C ASN A 377 17.67 -8.45 15.09
N LEU A 378 16.46 -8.62 15.61
CA LEU A 378 15.40 -9.31 14.87
C LEU A 378 15.02 -8.52 13.62
N LEU A 379 14.75 -7.21 13.74
CA LEU A 379 14.30 -6.37 12.64
C LEU A 379 15.37 -6.24 11.53
N ASP A 380 16.66 -6.26 11.89
CA ASP A 380 17.77 -6.22 10.94
C ASP A 380 17.79 -7.42 9.97
N ASP A 381 17.41 -8.61 10.45
CA ASP A 381 17.58 -9.86 9.68
C ASP A 381 16.24 -10.53 9.28
N VAL A 382 15.11 -10.18 9.94
CA VAL A 382 13.82 -10.86 9.69
C VAL A 382 13.26 -10.57 8.30
N ALA A 383 13.66 -9.48 7.65
CA ALA A 383 13.26 -9.17 6.27
C ALA A 383 13.61 -10.32 5.30
N ASP A 384 14.78 -10.93 5.49
CA ASP A 384 15.29 -12.03 4.65
C ASP A 384 15.02 -13.42 5.25
N ALA A 385 14.37 -13.51 6.41
CA ALA A 385 14.06 -14.77 7.07
C ALA A 385 13.28 -15.73 6.17
N THR A 386 13.73 -16.99 6.15
CA THR A 386 13.08 -18.06 5.40
C THR A 386 11.81 -18.52 6.13
N VAL A 387 10.75 -18.76 5.35
CA VAL A 387 9.45 -19.20 5.88
C VAL A 387 9.33 -20.70 5.69
N VAL A 388 9.22 -21.43 6.79
CA VAL A 388 9.04 -22.88 6.83
C VAL A 388 7.65 -23.23 7.38
N GLU A 389 7.21 -24.47 7.18
CA GLU A 389 5.89 -24.94 7.61
C GLU A 389 6.04 -26.15 8.52
N ARG A 390 5.50 -26.03 9.74
CA ARG A 390 5.46 -27.11 10.71
C ARG A 390 4.57 -28.24 10.20
N GLY A 391 4.97 -29.49 10.40
CA GLY A 391 4.23 -30.63 9.87
C GLY A 391 4.71 -31.09 8.49
N SER A 392 5.74 -30.45 7.94
CA SER A 392 6.35 -30.82 6.67
C SER A 392 7.83 -31.11 6.88
N ALA A 393 8.31 -32.24 6.34
CA ALA A 393 9.73 -32.54 6.35
C ALA A 393 10.51 -31.54 5.48
N GLY A 394 11.72 -31.19 5.91
CA GLY A 394 12.52 -30.12 5.29
C GLY A 394 13.97 -30.16 5.74
N TYR A 395 14.88 -29.75 4.86
CA TYR A 395 16.27 -29.48 5.19
C TYR A 395 16.42 -28.02 5.59
N GLU A 396 17.11 -27.77 6.69
CA GLU A 396 17.49 -26.43 7.13
C GLU A 396 19.02 -26.31 7.12
N VAL A 397 19.55 -25.37 6.33
CA VAL A 397 20.97 -25.01 6.27
C VAL A 397 21.17 -23.77 7.14
N TYR A 398 22.06 -23.83 8.13
CA TYR A 398 22.18 -22.79 9.14
C TYR A 398 23.65 -22.62 9.62
N PRO A 399 24.03 -21.42 10.08
CA PRO A 399 25.34 -21.20 10.67
C PRO A 399 25.36 -21.56 12.17
N GLU A 400 26.47 -22.17 12.61
CA GLU A 400 26.84 -22.35 14.01
C GLU A 400 28.27 -21.85 14.23
N GLY A 401 28.42 -20.70 14.89
CA GLY A 401 29.73 -20.07 15.06
C GLY A 401 30.28 -19.53 13.74
N ASN A 402 31.37 -20.10 13.23
CA ASN A 402 31.95 -19.72 11.93
C ASN A 402 31.64 -20.74 10.82
N ASP A 403 30.97 -21.83 11.19
CA ASP A 403 30.77 -22.99 10.34
C ASP A 403 29.29 -23.07 9.94
N TRP A 404 29.03 -23.69 8.79
CA TRP A 404 27.70 -23.94 8.25
C TRP A 404 27.39 -25.42 8.30
N HIS A 405 26.16 -25.71 8.72
CA HIS A 405 25.63 -27.04 8.94
C HIS A 405 24.31 -27.20 8.20
N TRP A 406 23.84 -28.44 8.08
CA TRP A 406 22.46 -28.70 7.69
C TRP A 406 21.83 -29.77 8.59
N ARG A 407 20.52 -29.65 8.82
CA ARG A 407 19.71 -30.65 9.52
C ARG A 407 18.48 -31.01 8.69
N LEU A 408 18.04 -32.25 8.78
CA LEU A 408 16.78 -32.70 8.21
C LEU A 408 15.76 -32.87 9.33
N LEU A 409 14.64 -32.17 9.20
CA LEU A 409 13.47 -32.33 10.07
C LEU A 409 12.44 -33.22 9.38
N ASP A 410 11.78 -34.06 10.17
CA ASP A 410 10.62 -34.84 9.72
C ASP A 410 9.30 -34.04 9.86
N ASP A 411 8.17 -34.68 9.57
CA ASP A 411 6.85 -34.07 9.72
C ASP A 411 6.44 -33.86 11.20
N GLY A 412 7.19 -34.41 12.15
CA GLY A 412 7.06 -34.20 13.58
C GLY A 412 7.89 -33.02 14.13
N ASP A 413 8.66 -32.33 13.28
CA ASP A 413 9.66 -31.31 13.68
C ASP A 413 10.84 -31.92 14.48
N GLU A 414 11.09 -33.23 14.33
CA GLU A 414 12.23 -33.92 14.93
C GLU A 414 13.43 -33.95 13.96
N VAL A 415 14.62 -33.67 14.48
CA VAL A 415 15.86 -33.71 13.70
C VAL A 415 16.30 -35.18 13.55
N VAL A 416 16.20 -35.71 12.33
CA VAL A 416 16.45 -37.13 12.01
C VAL A 416 17.79 -37.38 11.31
N ALA A 417 18.37 -36.35 10.68
CA ALA A 417 19.71 -36.41 10.08
C ALA A 417 20.44 -35.06 10.18
N ARG A 418 21.77 -35.10 10.14
CA ARG A 418 22.64 -33.92 10.07
C ARG A 418 23.78 -34.12 9.08
N ASP A 419 24.44 -33.03 8.70
CA ASP A 419 25.70 -33.09 7.98
C ASP A 419 26.76 -33.93 8.72
N HIS A 420 27.63 -34.57 7.94
CA HIS A 420 28.79 -35.29 8.45
C HIS A 420 29.90 -34.34 8.91
N GLU A 421 30.17 -33.32 8.10
CA GLU A 421 31.18 -32.31 8.36
C GLU A 421 30.65 -30.90 8.03
N PRO A 422 30.98 -29.89 8.88
CA PRO A 422 30.68 -28.49 8.59
C PRO A 422 31.38 -27.98 7.34
N ALA A 423 30.93 -26.81 6.87
CA ALA A 423 31.62 -26.05 5.83
C ALA A 423 31.80 -24.57 6.21
N ASP A 424 32.72 -23.87 5.54
CA ASP A 424 32.96 -22.43 5.76
C ASP A 424 31.83 -21.55 5.18
N THR A 425 31.03 -22.06 4.23
CA THR A 425 29.95 -21.31 3.55
C THR A 425 28.69 -22.15 3.41
N ALA A 426 27.53 -21.48 3.27
CA ALA A 426 26.23 -22.11 3.12
C ALA A 426 26.09 -22.99 1.85
N ASP A 427 26.87 -22.71 0.80
CA ASP A 427 26.72 -23.37 -0.50
C ASP A 427 27.02 -24.87 -0.43
N GLU A 428 28.05 -25.27 0.32
CA GLU A 428 28.50 -26.67 0.38
C GLU A 428 27.54 -27.57 1.17
N PRO A 429 27.07 -27.21 2.39
CA PRO A 429 26.04 -27.96 3.11
C PRO A 429 24.72 -28.00 2.33
N ARG A 430 24.40 -26.90 1.63
CA ARG A 430 23.23 -26.86 0.73
C ARG A 430 23.35 -27.85 -0.42
N ASP A 431 24.48 -27.89 -1.13
CA ASP A 431 24.71 -28.83 -2.23
C ASP A 431 24.64 -30.30 -1.76
N ARG A 432 25.16 -30.57 -0.55
CA ARG A 432 25.06 -31.88 0.12
C ARG A 432 23.59 -32.23 0.44
N ALA A 433 22.85 -31.32 1.08
CA ALA A 433 21.43 -31.49 1.37
C ALA A 433 20.60 -31.71 0.10
N GLU A 434 20.82 -30.91 -0.96
CA GLU A 434 20.16 -31.05 -2.27
C GLU A 434 20.52 -32.36 -2.97
N THR A 435 21.73 -32.88 -2.75
CA THR A 435 22.15 -34.19 -3.25
C THR A 435 21.41 -35.32 -2.53
N MET A 436 21.34 -35.28 -1.21
CA MET A 436 20.59 -36.25 -0.42
C MET A 436 19.09 -36.19 -0.75
N ALA A 437 18.48 -35.00 -0.79
CA ALA A 437 17.07 -34.81 -1.10
C ALA A 437 16.66 -35.43 -2.45
N ARG A 438 17.54 -35.34 -3.46
CA ARG A 438 17.31 -35.90 -4.80
C ARG A 438 17.51 -37.41 -4.90
N THR A 439 18.34 -38.00 -4.03
CA THR A 439 18.84 -39.37 -4.22
C THR A 439 18.48 -40.34 -3.09
N ALA A 440 18.01 -39.85 -1.94
CA ALA A 440 17.70 -40.67 -0.77
C ALA A 440 16.67 -41.78 -1.05
N ASP A 441 15.65 -41.51 -1.88
CA ASP A 441 14.62 -42.50 -2.24
C ASP A 441 15.22 -43.71 -2.99
N ALA A 442 16.14 -43.44 -3.92
CA ALA A 442 16.84 -44.45 -4.71
C ALA A 442 17.97 -45.15 -3.95
N ALA A 443 18.52 -44.51 -2.91
CA ALA A 443 19.66 -45.01 -2.19
C ALA A 443 19.38 -46.36 -1.53
N THR A 444 20.28 -47.34 -1.66
CA THR A 444 20.12 -48.65 -1.02
C THR A 444 20.71 -48.66 0.39
N VAL A 445 20.11 -49.42 1.31
CA VAL A 445 20.69 -49.66 2.64
C VAL A 445 21.67 -50.83 2.56
N VAL A 446 22.90 -50.62 3.02
CA VAL A 446 24.01 -51.57 2.91
C VAL A 446 24.75 -51.70 4.23
N SER A 447 25.46 -52.81 4.43
CA SER A 447 26.43 -53.01 5.51
C SER A 447 27.72 -53.53 4.91
N VAL A 448 28.87 -53.05 5.37
CA VAL A 448 30.19 -53.54 4.93
C VAL A 448 30.80 -54.33 6.07
N GLU A 449 31.09 -55.60 5.87
CA GLU A 449 31.77 -56.45 6.86
C GLU A 449 33.26 -56.47 6.52
N GLY A 450 34.06 -55.62 7.15
CA GLY A 450 35.50 -55.48 6.86
C GLY A 450 35.76 -54.61 5.63
N ALA A 451 35.48 -55.11 4.42
CA ALA A 451 35.64 -54.36 3.17
C ALA A 451 34.78 -54.89 2.02
N ASP A 452 34.46 -54.02 1.06
CA ASP A 452 33.74 -54.36 -0.18
C ASP A 452 34.45 -53.76 -1.42
N TYR A 453 34.26 -54.39 -2.56
CA TYR A 453 34.52 -53.78 -3.87
C TYR A 453 33.30 -52.99 -4.33
N GLU A 454 33.51 -51.74 -4.74
CA GLU A 454 32.48 -50.86 -5.26
C GLU A 454 32.80 -50.48 -6.71
N ILE A 455 31.84 -50.72 -7.60
CA ILE A 455 31.90 -50.37 -9.02
C ILE A 455 31.01 -49.17 -9.23
N TYR A 456 31.58 -48.06 -9.71
CA TYR A 456 30.88 -46.78 -9.78
C TYR A 456 31.12 -46.10 -11.14
N PRO A 457 30.15 -45.30 -11.63
CA PRO A 457 30.36 -44.49 -12.82
C PRO A 457 31.29 -43.31 -12.52
N GLY A 458 32.23 -43.01 -13.41
CA GLY A 458 33.15 -41.89 -13.27
C GLY A 458 33.63 -41.34 -14.63
N GLU A 459 34.65 -40.49 -14.61
CA GLU A 459 35.22 -39.95 -15.84
C GLU A 459 35.88 -41.06 -16.67
N GLY A 460 35.51 -41.17 -17.95
CA GLY A 460 36.10 -42.18 -18.84
C GLY A 460 35.52 -43.58 -18.73
N GLY A 461 34.45 -43.80 -17.96
CA GLY A 461 33.73 -45.09 -17.91
C GLY A 461 33.37 -45.51 -16.49
N TRP A 462 33.27 -46.82 -16.28
CA TRP A 462 33.08 -47.44 -14.98
C TRP A 462 34.42 -47.61 -14.28
N HIS A 463 34.46 -47.42 -12.97
CA HIS A 463 35.66 -47.59 -12.15
C HIS A 463 35.35 -48.60 -11.05
N TRP A 464 36.40 -49.12 -10.41
CA TRP A 464 36.23 -49.90 -9.18
C TRP A 464 37.16 -49.39 -8.10
N ARG A 465 36.73 -49.54 -6.85
CA ARG A 465 37.52 -49.27 -5.65
C ARG A 465 37.28 -50.34 -4.60
N PHE A 466 38.29 -50.65 -3.80
CA PHE A 466 38.19 -51.53 -2.64
C PHE A 466 38.15 -50.67 -1.37
N VAL A 467 37.04 -50.72 -0.66
CA VAL A 467 36.71 -49.78 0.41
C VAL A 467 36.42 -50.54 1.69
N THR A 468 37.09 -50.16 2.77
CA THR A 468 36.87 -50.71 4.10
C THR A 468 35.61 -50.13 4.75
N GLU A 469 35.17 -50.72 5.85
CA GLU A 469 33.96 -50.29 6.59
C GLU A 469 34.01 -48.80 7.00
N ASP A 470 35.18 -48.27 7.36
CA ASP A 470 35.41 -46.86 7.71
C ASP A 470 35.48 -45.91 6.49
N ARG A 471 35.20 -46.42 5.28
CA ARG A 471 35.27 -45.73 3.98
C ARG A 471 36.67 -45.41 3.47
N THR A 472 37.72 -45.99 4.06
CA THR A 472 39.08 -45.87 3.52
C THR A 472 39.20 -46.63 2.20
N ILE A 473 39.65 -45.96 1.13
CA ILE A 473 39.96 -46.61 -0.15
C ILE A 473 41.35 -47.23 -0.04
N VAL A 474 41.41 -48.56 -0.06
CA VAL A 474 42.66 -49.32 0.09
C VAL A 474 43.27 -49.61 -1.28
N ALA A 475 42.45 -49.98 -2.27
CA ALA A 475 42.88 -50.32 -3.61
C ALA A 475 41.98 -49.69 -4.67
N ASP A 476 42.57 -49.26 -5.77
CA ASP A 476 41.87 -48.85 -6.98
C ASP A 476 42.75 -49.12 -8.22
N ARG A 477 42.31 -48.64 -9.37
CA ARG A 477 43.11 -48.63 -10.59
C ARG A 477 42.75 -47.42 -11.43
N GLU A 478 43.76 -46.72 -11.95
CA GLU A 478 43.55 -45.66 -12.93
C GLU A 478 42.99 -46.21 -14.26
N GLY A 479 41.90 -45.60 -14.74
CA GLY A 479 41.29 -45.85 -16.06
C GLY A 479 39.91 -46.47 -15.99
N GLY A 480 38.99 -45.94 -16.81
CA GLY A 480 37.61 -46.42 -16.87
C GLY A 480 37.41 -47.63 -17.79
N TYR A 481 36.49 -48.51 -17.39
CA TYR A 481 36.00 -49.66 -18.14
C TYR A 481 34.72 -49.30 -18.92
N GLU A 482 34.44 -50.01 -20.02
CA GLU A 482 33.27 -49.70 -20.86
C GLU A 482 31.95 -50.10 -20.16
N SER A 483 32.00 -51.07 -19.26
CA SER A 483 30.84 -51.65 -18.58
C SER A 483 31.15 -52.05 -17.13
N PRO A 484 30.14 -52.12 -16.24
CA PRO A 484 30.35 -52.60 -14.89
C PRO A 484 30.71 -54.10 -14.87
N GLU A 485 30.31 -54.88 -15.87
CA GLU A 485 30.72 -56.28 -16.02
C GLU A 485 32.24 -56.43 -16.25
N GLU A 486 32.84 -55.57 -17.06
CA GLU A 486 34.29 -55.56 -17.29
C GLU A 486 35.06 -55.22 -16.00
N ALA A 487 34.57 -54.24 -15.23
CA ALA A 487 35.13 -53.95 -13.91
C ALA A 487 35.03 -55.15 -12.95
N ARG A 488 33.91 -55.91 -12.98
CA ARG A 488 33.77 -57.16 -12.19
C ARG A 488 34.79 -58.22 -12.58
N GLU A 489 35.05 -58.41 -13.89
CA GLU A 489 36.06 -59.36 -14.35
C GLU A 489 37.47 -58.99 -13.87
N VAL A 490 37.79 -57.70 -13.85
CA VAL A 490 39.06 -57.21 -13.28
C VAL A 490 39.12 -57.43 -11.78
N ILE A 491 38.05 -57.18 -11.04
CA ILE A 491 38.01 -57.45 -9.58
C ILE A 491 38.28 -58.92 -9.27
N GLU A 492 37.70 -59.86 -10.02
CA GLU A 492 38.00 -61.29 -9.81
C GLU A 492 39.47 -61.61 -10.11
N THR A 493 40.07 -60.93 -11.10
CA THR A 493 41.51 -61.03 -11.39
C THR A 493 42.34 -60.49 -10.22
N VAL A 494 41.96 -59.34 -9.65
CA VAL A 494 42.62 -58.76 -8.47
C VAL A 494 42.53 -59.72 -7.29
N ARG A 495 41.36 -60.30 -7.03
CA ARG A 495 41.14 -61.25 -5.92
C ARG A 495 41.99 -62.51 -6.07
N GLU A 496 42.00 -63.12 -7.26
CA GLU A 496 42.83 -64.30 -7.54
C GLU A 496 44.32 -63.97 -7.36
N GLN A 497 44.78 -62.91 -8.02
CA GLN A 497 46.20 -62.54 -8.01
C GLN A 497 46.69 -62.07 -6.64
N ALA A 498 45.91 -61.28 -5.89
CA ALA A 498 46.30 -60.84 -4.56
C ALA A 498 46.49 -62.03 -3.59
N SER A 499 45.71 -63.10 -3.75
CA SER A 499 45.82 -64.30 -2.92
C SER A 499 47.04 -65.17 -3.23
N GLU A 500 47.57 -65.08 -4.45
CA GLU A 500 48.73 -65.84 -4.93
C GLU A 500 50.01 -64.99 -5.03
N ALA A 501 49.90 -63.69 -4.78
CA ALA A 501 51.01 -62.77 -4.99
C ALA A 501 52.06 -62.85 -3.88
N ASP A 502 53.32 -62.99 -4.31
CA ASP A 502 54.46 -62.81 -3.41
C ASP A 502 54.80 -61.33 -3.26
N LEU A 503 55.18 -60.91 -2.06
CA LEU A 503 55.69 -59.56 -1.84
C LEU A 503 57.17 -59.48 -2.24
N ILE A 504 57.48 -58.54 -3.13
CA ILE A 504 58.83 -58.21 -3.56
C ILE A 504 59.29 -56.94 -2.82
N GLU A 505 60.27 -57.10 -1.93
CA GLU A 505 60.95 -56.00 -1.25
C GLU A 505 62.37 -55.82 -1.82
N PHE A 506 62.67 -54.63 -2.32
CA PHE A 506 63.99 -54.31 -2.87
C PHE A 506 64.93 -53.80 -1.77
N GLU A 507 65.87 -54.63 -1.31
CA GLU A 507 66.97 -54.18 -0.43
C GLU A 507 68.11 -53.52 -1.20
N THR A 508 68.27 -53.88 -2.48
CA THR A 508 69.25 -53.35 -3.44
C THR A 508 68.64 -53.30 -4.84
N ALA A 509 69.33 -52.67 -5.79
CA ALA A 509 68.87 -52.61 -7.17
C ALA A 509 68.67 -54.01 -7.79
N ALA A 510 67.57 -54.21 -8.51
CA ALA A 510 67.18 -55.50 -9.10
C ALA A 510 66.77 -55.37 -10.56
N PHE A 511 67.11 -56.37 -11.36
CA PHE A 511 66.64 -56.46 -12.74
C PHE A 511 65.27 -57.17 -12.78
N GLN A 512 64.26 -56.47 -13.30
CA GLN A 512 62.92 -57.00 -13.54
C GLN A 512 62.70 -57.24 -15.04
N GLN A 513 62.20 -58.42 -15.39
CA GLN A 513 61.71 -58.76 -16.73
C GLN A 513 60.21 -58.48 -16.81
N TYR A 514 59.75 -57.86 -17.89
CA TYR A 514 58.33 -57.58 -18.12
C TYR A 514 57.98 -57.72 -19.60
N GLN A 515 56.71 -58.00 -19.89
CA GLN A 515 56.14 -58.08 -21.21
C GLN A 515 55.48 -56.73 -21.58
N THR A 516 55.55 -56.34 -22.84
CA THR A 516 54.89 -55.15 -23.38
C THR A 516 53.68 -55.51 -24.21
N ASP A 517 52.77 -54.56 -24.44
CA ASP A 517 51.47 -54.73 -25.12
C ASP A 517 51.54 -55.42 -26.51
N ASP A 518 52.71 -55.39 -27.16
CA ASP A 518 52.99 -56.06 -28.42
C ASP A 518 53.54 -57.50 -28.26
N ASP A 519 53.32 -58.10 -27.09
CA ASP A 519 53.82 -59.40 -26.64
C ASP A 519 55.36 -59.54 -26.57
N SER A 520 56.09 -58.43 -26.67
CA SER A 520 57.56 -58.44 -26.62
C SER A 520 58.08 -58.38 -25.18
N TRP A 521 59.24 -58.95 -24.92
CA TRP A 521 59.86 -58.96 -23.59
C TRP A 521 60.92 -57.88 -23.47
N ARG A 522 60.96 -57.19 -22.33
CA ARG A 522 61.97 -56.19 -21.97
C ARG A 522 62.46 -56.42 -20.55
N TRP A 523 63.56 -55.77 -20.20
CA TRP A 523 64.03 -55.72 -18.82
C TRP A 523 64.28 -54.29 -18.39
N ARG A 524 64.16 -54.03 -17.09
CA ARG A 524 64.51 -52.77 -16.43
C ARG A 524 65.29 -53.04 -15.15
N LEU A 525 66.29 -52.21 -14.86
CA LEU A 525 66.98 -52.16 -13.58
C LEU A 525 66.26 -51.17 -12.69
N ILE A 526 65.80 -51.63 -11.53
CA ILE A 526 65.03 -50.88 -10.55
C ILE A 526 65.89 -50.72 -9.29
N ASP A 527 65.85 -49.58 -8.62
CA ASP A 527 66.55 -49.39 -7.34
C ASP A 527 65.73 -49.85 -6.12
N GLU A 528 66.24 -49.63 -4.90
CA GLU A 528 65.54 -49.94 -3.65
C GLU A 528 64.25 -49.13 -3.42
N GLY A 529 64.06 -48.05 -4.17
CA GLY A 529 62.90 -47.16 -4.16
C GLY A 529 61.84 -47.54 -5.19
N GLY A 530 62.13 -48.45 -6.13
CA GLY A 530 61.22 -48.74 -7.24
C GLY A 530 61.49 -47.89 -8.49
N ASP A 531 62.52 -47.03 -8.49
CA ASP A 531 62.86 -46.17 -9.62
C ASP A 531 63.62 -46.92 -10.71
N VAL A 532 63.25 -46.67 -11.98
CA VAL A 532 63.93 -47.28 -13.13
C VAL A 532 65.25 -46.57 -13.40
N LEU A 533 66.37 -47.23 -13.08
CA LEU A 533 67.72 -46.75 -13.32
C LEU A 533 68.20 -46.96 -14.76
N ALA A 534 67.76 -48.05 -15.39
CA ALA A 534 68.13 -48.40 -16.77
C ALA A 534 67.09 -49.35 -17.38
N ASP A 535 66.94 -49.33 -18.71
CA ASP A 535 66.10 -50.27 -19.46
C ASP A 535 66.91 -51.04 -20.52
N SER A 536 66.29 -52.06 -21.12
CA SER A 536 66.92 -52.90 -22.13
C SER A 536 67.27 -52.19 -23.44
N GLY A 537 66.69 -51.02 -23.72
CA GLY A 537 66.82 -50.28 -24.97
C GLY A 537 66.28 -50.97 -26.23
N GLN A 538 65.94 -52.26 -26.14
CA GLN A 538 65.45 -53.11 -27.22
C GLN A 538 64.46 -54.15 -26.67
N ALA A 539 63.56 -54.63 -27.52
CA ALA A 539 62.64 -55.72 -27.24
C ALA A 539 63.27 -57.09 -27.58
N TYR A 540 62.83 -58.13 -26.86
CA TYR A 540 63.21 -59.52 -27.06
C TYR A 540 61.98 -60.37 -27.39
N ASP A 541 62.14 -61.40 -28.21
CA ASP A 541 61.03 -62.26 -28.62
C ASP A 541 60.56 -63.24 -27.52
N SER A 542 61.25 -63.32 -26.37
CA SER A 542 60.89 -64.23 -25.26
C SER A 542 61.53 -63.81 -23.92
N LYS A 543 60.89 -64.21 -22.81
CA LYS A 543 61.40 -64.04 -21.43
C LYS A 543 62.84 -64.54 -21.28
N ALA A 544 63.11 -65.76 -21.74
CA ALA A 544 64.46 -66.34 -21.72
C ALA A 544 65.51 -65.49 -22.45
N GLY A 545 65.14 -64.84 -23.57
CA GLY A 545 66.03 -63.95 -24.31
C GLY A 545 66.36 -62.66 -23.55
N ALA A 546 65.39 -62.09 -22.85
CA ALA A 546 65.63 -60.95 -21.95
C ALA A 546 66.52 -61.36 -20.76
N GLY A 547 66.27 -62.53 -20.17
CA GLY A 547 67.06 -63.09 -19.07
C GLY A 547 68.54 -63.37 -19.43
N GLU A 548 68.83 -63.89 -20.63
CA GLU A 548 70.21 -64.10 -21.10
C GLU A 548 70.99 -62.76 -21.24
N ALA A 549 70.31 -61.71 -21.70
CA ALA A 549 70.90 -60.38 -21.79
C ALA A 549 71.21 -59.80 -20.39
N MET A 550 70.32 -60.00 -19.42
CA MET A 550 70.52 -59.62 -18.03
C MET A 550 71.68 -60.39 -17.37
N GLN A 551 71.83 -61.70 -17.62
CA GLN A 551 72.96 -62.48 -17.11
C GLN A 551 74.32 -61.92 -17.56
N THR A 552 74.38 -61.39 -18.80
CA THR A 552 75.60 -60.73 -19.30
C THR A 552 75.89 -59.41 -18.57
N LEU A 553 74.85 -58.70 -18.11
CA LEU A 553 74.97 -57.45 -17.35
C LEU A 553 75.29 -57.69 -15.87
N LYS A 554 74.86 -58.83 -15.30
CA LYS A 554 75.19 -59.24 -13.92
C LYS A 554 76.69 -59.40 -13.70
N ASP A 555 77.47 -59.69 -14.75
CA ASP A 555 78.94 -59.66 -14.70
C ASP A 555 79.52 -58.26 -14.35
N THR A 556 78.75 -57.19 -14.59
CA THR A 556 79.14 -55.79 -14.32
C THR A 556 78.47 -55.22 -13.06
N ALA A 557 77.32 -55.77 -12.64
CA ALA A 557 76.60 -55.41 -11.42
C ALA A 557 76.28 -56.68 -10.60
N PRO A 558 77.28 -57.28 -9.91
CA PRO A 558 77.12 -58.58 -9.25
C PRO A 558 76.17 -58.57 -8.05
N ASP A 559 75.99 -57.40 -7.43
CA ASP A 559 75.12 -57.20 -6.27
C ASP A 559 73.64 -56.97 -6.66
N ALA A 560 73.33 -56.91 -7.97
CA ALA A 560 71.97 -56.76 -8.45
C ALA A 560 71.27 -58.13 -8.56
N GLU A 561 70.10 -58.23 -7.93
CA GLU A 561 69.28 -59.44 -7.99
C GLU A 561 68.56 -59.55 -9.35
N ILE A 562 68.32 -60.78 -9.81
CA ILE A 562 67.46 -61.02 -10.98
C ILE A 562 66.13 -61.48 -10.42
N LEU A 563 65.08 -60.70 -10.65
CA LEU A 563 63.73 -61.03 -10.22
C LEU A 563 63.00 -61.71 -11.36
N GLU A 564 62.61 -62.96 -11.11
CA GLU A 564 61.71 -63.71 -11.96
C GLU A 564 60.37 -63.80 -11.26
N ILE A 565 59.41 -63.07 -11.81
CA ILE A 565 58.01 -63.12 -11.38
C ILE A 565 57.42 -64.37 -12.06
N GLU A 566 57.14 -65.41 -11.27
CA GLU A 566 56.54 -66.67 -11.75
C GLU A 566 55.00 -66.66 -11.67
N THR A 567 54.42 -65.84 -10.80
CA THR A 567 52.98 -65.62 -10.57
C THR A 567 52.70 -64.12 -10.43
N ALA A 568 51.59 -63.68 -9.85
CA ALA A 568 51.43 -62.28 -9.47
C ALA A 568 52.41 -61.84 -8.37
N ALA A 569 52.69 -60.55 -8.26
CA ALA A 569 53.56 -60.02 -7.22
C ALA A 569 53.11 -58.64 -6.73
N PHE A 570 53.29 -58.38 -5.43
CA PHE A 570 53.17 -57.04 -4.86
C PHE A 570 54.54 -56.35 -4.86
N GLU A 571 54.57 -55.09 -5.28
CA GLU A 571 55.77 -54.25 -5.23
C GLU A 571 55.51 -53.01 -4.38
N LEU A 572 56.41 -52.71 -3.44
CA LEU A 572 56.41 -51.45 -2.69
C LEU A 572 57.30 -50.44 -3.41
N ILE A 573 56.71 -49.32 -3.84
CA ILE A 573 57.37 -48.26 -4.59
C ILE A 573 57.35 -46.94 -3.79
N SER A 574 58.43 -46.18 -3.88
CA SER A 574 58.55 -44.83 -3.34
C SER A 574 57.97 -43.82 -4.32
N THR A 575 57.31 -42.79 -3.82
CA THR A 575 56.91 -41.62 -4.60
C THR A 575 58.03 -40.58 -4.62
N ASP A 576 57.94 -39.60 -5.53
CA ASP A 576 58.85 -38.44 -5.57
C ASP A 576 58.89 -37.65 -4.24
N GLY A 577 57.83 -37.75 -3.43
CA GLY A 577 57.70 -37.12 -2.12
C GLY A 577 58.36 -37.90 -0.97
N GLY A 578 58.90 -39.10 -1.23
CA GLY A 578 59.45 -40.00 -0.22
C GLY A 578 58.40 -40.83 0.54
N GLU A 579 57.16 -40.84 0.06
CA GLU A 579 56.08 -41.70 0.55
C GLU A 579 56.12 -43.05 -0.19
N TRP A 580 55.32 -44.01 0.23
CA TRP A 580 55.32 -45.39 -0.25
C TRP A 580 53.93 -45.81 -0.71
N ARG A 581 53.84 -46.46 -1.85
CA ARG A 581 52.61 -47.06 -2.39
C ARG A 581 52.89 -48.52 -2.76
N TRP A 582 51.87 -49.37 -2.70
CA TRP A 582 51.97 -50.74 -3.22
C TRP A 582 51.33 -50.82 -4.62
N ARG A 583 51.84 -51.72 -5.47
CA ARG A 583 51.18 -52.11 -6.71
C ARG A 583 51.17 -53.62 -6.88
N LEU A 584 50.08 -54.16 -7.42
CA LEU A 584 49.91 -55.56 -7.79
C LEU A 584 50.15 -55.71 -9.28
N ILE A 585 51.09 -56.57 -9.65
CA ILE A 585 51.41 -56.89 -11.04
C ILE A 585 51.21 -58.38 -11.32
N ASP A 586 50.85 -58.70 -12.55
CA ASP A 586 50.71 -60.09 -13.01
C ASP A 586 52.06 -60.74 -13.37
N GLU A 587 52.03 -62.00 -13.84
CA GLU A 587 53.23 -62.74 -14.27
C GLU A 587 53.99 -62.12 -15.46
N GLY A 588 53.31 -61.27 -16.23
CA GLY A 588 53.86 -60.48 -17.33
C GLY A 588 54.41 -59.13 -16.89
N GLY A 589 54.16 -58.71 -15.66
CA GLY A 589 54.53 -57.39 -15.13
C GLY A 589 53.54 -56.27 -15.47
N TYR A 590 52.32 -56.60 -15.90
CA TYR A 590 51.25 -55.62 -16.12
C TYR A 590 50.58 -55.24 -14.80
N LEU A 591 50.22 -53.96 -14.66
CA LEU A 591 49.53 -53.45 -13.47
C LEU A 591 48.08 -53.96 -13.41
N VAL A 592 47.72 -54.55 -12.28
CA VAL A 592 46.40 -55.15 -12.01
C VAL A 592 45.60 -54.30 -11.03
N ALA A 593 46.24 -53.86 -9.94
CA ALA A 593 45.69 -52.93 -8.94
C ALA A 593 46.81 -52.12 -8.30
N GLU A 594 46.48 -51.00 -7.70
CA GLU A 594 47.41 -50.20 -6.91
C GLU A 594 46.76 -49.67 -5.63
N GLY A 595 47.60 -49.28 -4.68
CA GLY A 595 47.14 -48.60 -3.48
C GLY A 595 46.68 -47.18 -3.80
N ALA A 596 45.44 -46.84 -3.46
CA ALA A 596 44.84 -45.55 -3.83
C ALA A 596 45.66 -44.35 -3.29
N THR A 597 46.14 -44.44 -2.05
CA THR A 597 46.93 -43.39 -1.40
C THR A 597 48.40 -43.76 -1.24
N ALA A 598 49.28 -42.75 -1.23
CA ALA A 598 50.65 -42.93 -0.76
C ALA A 598 50.70 -42.88 0.77
N HIS A 599 51.63 -43.63 1.36
CA HIS A 599 51.77 -43.81 2.80
C HIS A 599 53.13 -43.30 3.29
N PRO A 600 53.25 -42.81 4.53
CA PRO A 600 54.49 -42.20 5.02
C PRO A 600 55.66 -43.20 5.19
N SER A 601 55.42 -44.51 5.09
CA SER A 601 56.45 -45.53 5.26
C SER A 601 56.12 -46.82 4.51
N ARG A 602 57.17 -47.59 4.18
CA ARG A 602 57.06 -48.97 3.65
C ARG A 602 56.12 -49.84 4.47
N GLN A 603 56.24 -49.76 5.80
CA GLN A 603 55.43 -50.56 6.73
C GLN A 603 53.95 -50.20 6.62
N ALA A 604 53.61 -48.91 6.52
CA ALA A 604 52.22 -48.47 6.34
C ALA A 604 51.65 -48.86 4.96
N ALA A 605 52.46 -48.78 3.90
CA ALA A 605 52.06 -49.27 2.58
C ALA A 605 51.83 -50.79 2.57
N ARG A 606 52.66 -51.54 3.32
CA ARG A 606 52.50 -52.97 3.53
C ARG A 606 51.22 -53.29 4.31
N GLU A 607 50.93 -52.54 5.38
CA GLU A 607 49.69 -52.71 6.14
C GLU A 607 48.44 -52.47 5.26
N ALA A 608 48.47 -51.47 4.39
CA ALA A 608 47.39 -51.23 3.42
C ALA A 608 47.26 -52.38 2.40
N MET A 609 48.38 -52.92 1.91
CA MET A 609 48.37 -54.10 1.05
C MET A 609 47.82 -55.33 1.78
N ASP A 610 48.24 -55.56 3.04
CA ASP A 610 47.77 -56.68 3.86
C ASP A 610 46.24 -56.60 4.06
N LEU A 611 45.65 -55.39 4.19
CA LEU A 611 44.19 -55.22 4.22
C LEU A 611 43.50 -55.75 2.95
N LEU A 612 44.07 -55.49 1.75
CA LEU A 612 43.53 -56.04 0.51
C LEU A 612 43.62 -57.57 0.52
N VAL A 613 44.77 -58.13 0.86
CA VAL A 613 45.00 -59.59 0.84
C VAL A 613 44.08 -60.30 1.83
N ASP A 614 43.94 -59.75 3.04
CA ASP A 614 43.17 -60.38 4.12
C ASP A 614 41.65 -60.27 3.91
N LEU A 615 41.16 -59.16 3.36
CA LEU A 615 39.73 -58.87 3.27
C LEU A 615 39.12 -59.15 1.88
N SER A 616 39.90 -59.07 0.79
CA SER A 616 39.40 -59.28 -0.59
C SER A 616 38.69 -60.62 -0.83
N PRO A 617 39.14 -61.76 -0.27
CA PRO A 617 38.52 -63.06 -0.56
C PRO A 617 37.03 -63.15 -0.17
N ASP A 618 36.64 -62.49 0.93
CA ASP A 618 35.27 -62.52 1.47
C ASP A 618 34.48 -61.24 1.16
N ALA A 619 35.13 -60.23 0.58
CA ALA A 619 34.51 -58.94 0.23
C ALA A 619 33.39 -59.07 -0.81
N ASN A 620 32.29 -58.32 -0.64
CA ASN A 620 31.23 -58.29 -1.64
C ASN A 620 31.62 -57.39 -2.81
N VAL A 621 31.01 -57.63 -3.98
CA VAL A 621 31.12 -56.73 -5.14
C VAL A 621 29.79 -56.02 -5.35
N ARG A 622 29.79 -54.70 -5.23
CA ARG A 622 28.60 -53.85 -5.31
C ARG A 622 28.70 -52.87 -6.46
N GLU A 623 27.58 -52.65 -7.15
CA GLU A 623 27.45 -51.54 -8.10
C GLU A 623 26.84 -50.34 -7.39
N MET A 624 27.53 -49.19 -7.44
CA MET A 624 27.11 -47.93 -6.88
C MET A 624 26.71 -46.97 -8.01
N ALA A 625 25.55 -47.24 -8.62
CA ALA A 625 24.94 -46.30 -9.57
C ALA A 625 24.27 -45.11 -8.86
N ASP A 626 23.89 -45.31 -7.60
CA ASP A 626 23.26 -44.33 -6.72
C ASP A 626 23.99 -44.28 -5.37
N PRO A 627 23.82 -43.20 -4.59
CA PRO A 627 24.29 -43.14 -3.20
C PRO A 627 23.73 -44.29 -2.34
N VAL A 628 24.33 -44.53 -1.17
CA VAL A 628 23.91 -45.59 -0.25
C VAL A 628 23.81 -45.09 1.17
N PHE A 629 22.87 -45.69 1.93
CA PHE A 629 22.88 -45.62 3.38
C PHE A 629 23.73 -46.78 3.90
N GLN A 630 24.94 -46.49 4.39
CA GLN A 630 25.76 -47.51 5.02
C GLN A 630 25.45 -47.57 6.52
N VAL A 631 24.96 -48.73 6.97
CA VAL A 631 24.75 -49.06 8.38
C VAL A 631 25.98 -49.81 8.89
N TYR A 632 26.53 -49.38 10.02
CA TYR A 632 27.77 -49.92 10.60
C TYR A 632 27.68 -49.99 12.13
N ASP A 633 28.51 -50.85 12.74
CA ASP A 633 28.61 -51.01 14.19
C ASP A 633 29.80 -50.19 14.71
N ASP A 634 29.58 -49.39 15.75
CA ASP A 634 30.63 -48.70 16.49
C ASP A 634 30.53 -49.07 17.96
N GLU A 635 31.44 -49.95 18.42
CA GLU A 635 31.48 -50.45 19.81
C GLU A 635 30.16 -51.04 20.35
N GLY A 636 29.33 -51.62 19.47
CA GLY A 636 28.02 -52.20 19.80
C GLY A 636 26.82 -51.27 19.61
N ASP A 637 27.06 -50.02 19.22
CA ASP A 637 26.05 -49.04 18.85
C ASP A 637 25.95 -48.95 17.31
N TRP A 638 24.76 -49.15 16.77
CA TRP A 638 24.52 -49.17 15.32
C TRP A 638 24.24 -47.77 14.80
N ASN A 639 25.05 -47.32 13.86
CA ASN A 639 24.94 -46.02 13.23
C ASN A 639 24.68 -46.18 11.73
N TRP A 640 24.27 -45.09 11.08
CA TRP A 640 24.19 -45.03 9.63
C TRP A 640 24.82 -43.74 9.13
N ARG A 641 25.39 -43.81 7.93
CA ARG A 641 25.92 -42.66 7.19
C ARG A 641 25.43 -42.69 5.74
N PHE A 642 25.23 -41.52 5.14
CA PHE A 642 24.86 -41.39 3.73
C PHE A 642 26.12 -41.15 2.89
N VAL A 643 26.43 -42.10 2.02
CA VAL A 643 27.65 -42.10 1.20
C VAL A 643 27.30 -41.88 -0.26
N THR A 644 27.92 -40.87 -0.87
CA THR A 644 27.75 -40.56 -2.29
C THR A 644 28.46 -41.59 -3.18
N VAL A 645 28.18 -41.53 -4.48
CA VAL A 645 28.86 -42.37 -5.48
C VAL A 645 30.37 -42.17 -5.45
N ASP A 646 30.83 -40.95 -5.13
CA ASP A 646 32.25 -40.56 -5.09
C ASP A 646 32.96 -40.93 -3.76
N ASN A 647 32.34 -41.75 -2.90
CA ASN A 647 32.85 -42.13 -1.56
C ASN A 647 32.84 -40.99 -0.52
N GLU A 648 32.12 -39.91 -0.75
CA GLU A 648 31.99 -38.84 0.24
C GLU A 648 30.86 -39.19 1.23
N THR A 649 31.13 -39.08 2.52
CA THR A 649 30.08 -39.14 3.54
C THR A 649 29.52 -37.74 3.75
N ILE A 650 28.23 -37.54 3.50
CA ILE A 650 27.63 -36.20 3.56
C ILE A 650 26.56 -36.05 4.66
N ALA A 651 26.11 -37.16 5.26
CA ALA A 651 25.13 -37.16 6.32
C ALA A 651 25.34 -38.28 7.32
N ASP A 652 24.99 -38.03 8.58
CA ASP A 652 24.90 -39.04 9.63
C ASP A 652 23.53 -39.01 10.32
N GLY A 653 23.19 -40.15 10.96
CA GLY A 653 22.07 -40.22 11.88
C GLY A 653 22.30 -39.42 13.17
N THR A 654 21.22 -38.91 13.75
CA THR A 654 21.29 -38.04 14.94
C THR A 654 21.53 -38.77 16.25
N ALA A 655 21.27 -40.08 16.30
CA ALA A 655 21.52 -40.92 17.45
C ALA A 655 21.85 -42.37 17.06
N PRO A 656 22.79 -43.01 17.79
CA PRO A 656 23.06 -44.44 17.65
C PRO A 656 21.86 -45.30 18.03
N GLN A 657 21.76 -46.46 17.41
CA GLN A 657 20.68 -47.42 17.58
C GLN A 657 21.17 -48.69 18.27
N SER A 658 20.27 -49.37 18.98
CA SER A 658 20.65 -50.54 19.77
C SER A 658 20.91 -51.80 18.94
N THR A 659 20.34 -51.85 17.74
CA THR A 659 20.48 -52.98 16.81
C THR A 659 20.56 -52.50 15.37
N ARG A 660 21.12 -53.36 14.51
CA ARG A 660 21.14 -53.15 13.06
C ARG A 660 19.75 -52.94 12.47
N ASP A 661 18.77 -53.69 12.95
CA ASP A 661 17.39 -53.61 12.46
C ASP A 661 16.80 -52.24 12.82
N ASP A 662 17.03 -51.74 14.05
CA ASP A 662 16.62 -50.40 14.47
C ASP A 662 17.30 -49.30 13.63
N ALA A 663 18.59 -49.44 13.31
CA ALA A 663 19.29 -48.52 12.40
C ALA A 663 18.72 -48.54 10.98
N THR A 664 18.32 -49.72 10.49
CA THR A 664 17.70 -49.86 9.18
C THR A 664 16.29 -49.26 9.15
N ASP A 665 15.52 -49.43 10.22
CA ASP A 665 14.19 -48.82 10.38
C ASP A 665 14.31 -47.30 10.47
N HIS A 666 15.27 -46.76 11.23
CA HIS A 666 15.54 -45.32 11.28
C HIS A 666 15.92 -44.74 9.91
N VAL A 667 16.70 -45.46 9.10
CA VAL A 667 16.99 -45.06 7.70
C VAL A 667 15.72 -45.01 6.85
N ALA A 668 14.72 -45.86 7.10
CA ALA A 668 13.45 -45.81 6.38
C ALA A 668 12.66 -44.52 6.71
N ASP A 669 12.66 -44.11 7.97
CA ASP A 669 12.04 -42.85 8.43
C ASP A 669 12.77 -41.64 7.83
N VAL A 670 14.11 -41.62 7.90
CA VAL A 670 14.96 -40.58 7.29
C VAL A 670 14.72 -40.49 5.79
N ARG A 671 14.60 -41.60 5.08
CA ARG A 671 14.29 -41.61 3.64
C ARG A 671 12.94 -40.98 3.34
N ALA A 672 11.92 -41.28 4.15
CA ALA A 672 10.60 -40.72 3.99
C ALA A 672 10.59 -39.20 4.19
N ALA A 673 11.36 -38.70 5.16
CA ALA A 673 11.55 -37.27 5.39
C ALA A 673 12.41 -36.58 4.31
N ALA A 674 13.50 -37.23 3.88
CA ALA A 674 14.48 -36.67 2.95
C ALA A 674 13.96 -36.52 1.51
N ALA A 675 13.20 -37.50 1.02
CA ALA A 675 12.91 -37.65 -0.40
C ALA A 675 12.09 -36.49 -0.97
N GLY A 676 12.76 -35.61 -1.73
CA GLY A 676 12.15 -34.45 -2.36
C GLY A 676 11.76 -33.32 -1.41
N ALA A 677 12.23 -33.36 -0.15
CA ALA A 677 12.02 -32.28 0.81
C ALA A 677 12.73 -30.98 0.35
N PRO A 678 12.14 -29.80 0.64
CA PRO A 678 12.77 -28.51 0.34
C PRO A 678 14.06 -28.33 1.14
N VAL A 679 14.98 -27.53 0.58
CA VAL A 679 16.21 -27.11 1.26
C VAL A 679 16.14 -25.61 1.47
N ASP A 680 15.98 -25.23 2.73
CA ASP A 680 15.76 -23.88 3.21
C ASP A 680 17.01 -23.37 3.94
N VAL A 681 17.42 -22.12 3.65
CA VAL A 681 18.60 -21.50 4.30
C VAL A 681 18.12 -20.55 5.38
N VAL A 682 18.56 -20.77 6.61
CA VAL A 682 18.23 -19.97 7.79
C VAL A 682 19.49 -19.26 8.26
N GLU A 683 19.67 -18.00 7.87
CA GLU A 683 20.89 -17.23 8.17
C GLU A 683 20.94 -16.78 9.64
N SER A 684 19.93 -16.03 10.09
CA SER A 684 19.81 -15.57 11.48
C SER A 684 18.50 -16.03 12.11
N TYR A 685 17.40 -15.86 11.39
CA TYR A 685 16.06 -16.22 11.85
C TYR A 685 15.29 -16.98 10.78
N GLY A 686 14.44 -17.90 11.23
CA GLY A 686 13.40 -18.52 10.43
C GLY A 686 12.02 -18.15 10.95
N ILE A 687 11.02 -18.19 10.09
CA ILE A 687 9.63 -17.98 10.45
C ILE A 687 8.87 -19.28 10.17
N GLU A 688 8.28 -19.86 11.20
CA GLU A 688 7.52 -21.09 11.09
C GLU A 688 6.02 -20.78 11.08
N LEU A 689 5.32 -21.26 10.06
CA LEU A 689 3.85 -21.34 10.04
C LEU A 689 3.40 -22.68 10.62
N ALA A 690 2.40 -22.67 11.48
CA ALA A 690 1.86 -23.90 12.09
C ALA A 690 0.33 -23.90 12.08
N GLU A 691 -0.27 -25.09 11.94
CA GLU A 691 -1.71 -25.31 12.09
C GLU A 691 -1.98 -26.18 13.33
N ASP A 692 -2.52 -25.57 14.39
CA ASP A 692 -3.03 -26.28 15.57
C ASP A 692 -4.46 -25.80 15.88
N GLY A 693 -5.43 -26.34 15.13
CA GLY A 693 -6.82 -25.89 15.16
C GLY A 693 -7.07 -24.57 14.41
N ALA A 694 -6.13 -23.62 14.51
CA ALA A 694 -6.02 -22.42 13.69
C ALA A 694 -4.57 -22.25 13.23
N TRP A 695 -4.37 -21.47 12.18
CA TRP A 695 -3.04 -21.08 11.72
C TRP A 695 -2.45 -20.03 12.65
N SER A 696 -1.18 -20.19 12.99
CA SER A 696 -0.36 -19.21 13.70
C SER A 696 1.05 -19.21 13.12
N TRP A 697 1.90 -18.34 13.63
CA TRP A 697 3.30 -18.29 13.24
C TRP A 697 4.19 -17.92 14.42
N ARG A 698 5.46 -18.33 14.34
CA ARG A 698 6.51 -17.94 15.30
C ARG A 698 7.82 -17.64 14.57
N VAL A 699 8.68 -16.87 15.21
CA VAL A 699 10.06 -16.64 14.78
C VAL A 699 10.99 -17.46 15.65
N PHE A 700 11.96 -18.11 15.03
CA PHE A 700 12.98 -18.91 15.71
C PHE A 700 14.38 -18.53 15.22
N ASP A 701 15.41 -18.75 16.04
CA ASP A 701 16.82 -18.50 15.69
C ASP A 701 17.49 -19.72 15.02
N THR A 702 18.79 -19.66 14.71
CA THR A 702 19.49 -20.78 14.05
C THR A 702 19.48 -22.09 14.87
N ALA A 703 19.31 -22.03 16.18
CA ALA A 703 19.18 -23.18 17.08
C ALA A 703 17.72 -23.70 17.21
N ARG A 704 16.77 -23.05 16.53
CA ARG A 704 15.30 -23.23 16.69
C ARG A 704 14.74 -22.81 18.04
N ASP A 705 15.47 -22.02 18.82
CA ASP A 705 14.92 -21.39 20.01
C ASP A 705 13.92 -20.31 19.59
N GLU A 706 12.78 -20.25 20.29
CA GLU A 706 11.71 -19.30 19.97
C GLU A 706 12.11 -17.88 20.37
N VAL A 707 12.04 -16.96 19.40
CA VAL A 707 12.35 -15.54 19.58
C VAL A 707 11.06 -14.74 19.78
N ALA A 708 10.05 -15.04 18.97
CA ALA A 708 8.77 -14.35 18.97
C ALA A 708 7.62 -15.29 18.64
N THR A 709 6.45 -15.06 19.23
CA THR A 709 5.22 -15.77 18.88
C THR A 709 4.16 -14.81 18.37
N GLY A 710 3.54 -15.18 17.25
CA GLY A 710 2.41 -14.48 16.68
C GLY A 710 1.23 -14.46 17.65
N THR A 711 0.61 -13.31 17.83
CA THR A 711 -0.46 -13.11 18.83
C THR A 711 -1.86 -13.35 18.26
N ARG A 712 -1.97 -13.54 16.94
CA ARG A 712 -3.23 -13.76 16.23
C ARG A 712 -3.35 -15.20 15.75
N GLU A 713 -4.59 -15.67 15.68
CA GLU A 713 -4.96 -16.95 15.11
C GLU A 713 -5.77 -16.73 13.83
N TYR A 714 -5.51 -17.53 12.79
CA TYR A 714 -6.13 -17.36 11.48
C TYR A 714 -6.81 -18.66 11.01
N GLU A 715 -7.94 -18.52 10.32
CA GLU A 715 -8.60 -19.69 9.71
C GLU A 715 -7.84 -20.25 8.50
N ARG A 716 -6.98 -19.44 7.87
CA ARG A 716 -6.31 -19.77 6.61
C ARG A 716 -4.82 -19.48 6.69
N ARG A 717 -4.02 -20.38 6.10
CA ARG A 717 -2.58 -20.23 5.92
C ARG A 717 -2.20 -18.89 5.28
N GLU A 718 -2.92 -18.48 4.24
CA GLU A 718 -2.59 -17.24 3.50
C GLU A 718 -2.76 -15.98 4.37
N SER A 719 -3.63 -16.02 5.38
CA SER A 719 -3.80 -14.92 6.33
C SER A 719 -2.62 -14.83 7.30
N ALA A 720 -2.17 -15.97 7.84
CA ALA A 720 -0.96 -16.01 8.67
C ALA A 720 0.28 -15.55 7.86
N ALA A 721 0.42 -16.04 6.63
CA ALA A 721 1.49 -15.63 5.73
C ALA A 721 1.45 -14.13 5.37
N SER A 722 0.26 -13.51 5.30
CA SER A 722 0.12 -12.07 5.03
C SER A 722 0.70 -11.22 6.16
N ASP A 723 0.55 -11.64 7.42
CA ASP A 723 1.09 -10.90 8.57
C ASP A 723 2.62 -11.09 8.66
N VAL A 724 3.12 -12.27 8.30
CA VAL A 724 4.55 -12.52 8.11
C VAL A 724 5.11 -11.63 6.98
N ASP A 725 4.44 -11.56 5.83
CA ASP A 725 4.86 -10.69 4.72
C ASP A 725 4.83 -9.20 5.08
N LEU A 726 3.88 -8.78 5.92
CA LEU A 726 3.80 -7.42 6.45
C LEU A 726 5.03 -7.13 7.32
N LEU A 727 5.38 -8.03 8.24
CA LEU A 727 6.60 -7.92 9.06
C LEU A 727 7.84 -7.82 8.19
N ARG A 728 8.06 -8.79 7.31
CA ARG A 728 9.27 -8.85 6.46
C ARG A 728 9.43 -7.61 5.59
N ARG A 729 8.34 -7.09 5.03
CA ARG A 729 8.39 -5.91 4.14
C ARG A 729 8.75 -4.63 4.86
N HIS A 730 8.39 -4.50 6.13
CA HIS A 730 8.51 -3.25 6.87
C HIS A 730 9.58 -3.28 7.97
N ALA A 731 10.24 -4.43 8.18
CA ALA A 731 11.22 -4.64 9.24
C ALA A 731 12.33 -3.59 9.26
N ASP A 732 13.01 -3.35 8.12
CA ASP A 732 14.10 -2.38 7.97
C ASP A 732 13.70 -0.93 8.33
N THR A 733 12.41 -0.62 8.28
CA THR A 733 11.86 0.72 8.53
C THR A 733 11.05 0.80 9.81
N ALA A 734 10.89 -0.31 10.53
CA ALA A 734 10.05 -0.40 11.70
C ALA A 734 10.68 0.40 12.84
N PRO A 735 10.01 1.45 13.37
CA PRO A 735 10.54 2.19 14.49
C PRO A 735 10.46 1.34 15.76
N ILE A 736 11.53 1.38 16.55
CA ILE A 736 11.51 0.88 17.95
C ILE A 736 11.12 2.04 18.86
N PHE A 737 10.12 1.82 19.72
CA PHE A 737 9.58 2.86 20.58
C PHE A 737 9.06 2.33 21.92
N GLU A 738 8.82 3.25 22.84
CA GLU A 738 8.16 3.03 24.12
C GLU A 738 7.10 4.13 24.27
N ILE A 739 5.98 3.80 24.91
CA ILE A 739 4.98 4.77 25.36
C ILE A 739 5.24 5.00 26.84
N GLU A 740 5.97 6.06 27.18
CA GLU A 740 6.33 6.35 28.59
C GLU A 740 5.13 6.86 29.42
N THR A 741 4.18 7.53 28.76
CA THR A 741 2.99 8.10 29.42
C THR A 741 1.83 8.19 28.45
N ALA A 742 2.06 8.69 27.24
CA ALA A 742 1.02 8.77 26.23
C ALA A 742 1.58 8.80 24.81
N ALA A 743 0.72 8.49 23.85
CA ALA A 743 1.01 8.55 22.44
C ALA A 743 -0.18 9.12 21.65
N VAL A 744 0.10 10.01 20.68
CA VAL A 744 -0.85 10.40 19.65
C VAL A 744 -0.66 9.46 18.48
N ARG A 745 -1.57 8.50 18.32
CA ARG A 745 -1.53 7.52 17.25
C ARG A 745 -2.34 7.97 16.04
N LEU A 746 -1.75 7.83 14.86
CA LEU A 746 -2.46 8.00 13.59
C LEU A 746 -3.42 6.84 13.35
N VAL A 747 -4.64 7.15 12.95
CA VAL A 747 -5.63 6.16 12.51
C VAL A 747 -6.02 6.45 11.06
N HIS A 748 -6.18 5.41 10.25
CA HIS A 748 -6.63 5.54 8.86
C HIS A 748 -7.93 4.76 8.66
N GLY A 749 -8.89 5.35 7.96
CA GLY A 749 -10.12 4.68 7.57
C GLY A 749 -10.60 5.15 6.20
N ASP A 750 -11.77 4.65 5.78
CA ASP A 750 -12.33 4.91 4.43
C ASP A 750 -12.51 6.41 4.12
N GLU A 751 -12.75 7.23 5.15
CA GLU A 751 -12.99 8.67 5.05
C GLU A 751 -11.71 9.52 5.22
N GLY A 752 -10.55 8.88 5.37
CA GLY A 752 -9.25 9.52 5.50
C GLY A 752 -8.56 9.27 6.84
N TYR A 753 -7.57 10.11 7.14
CA TYR A 753 -6.75 10.04 8.34
C TYR A 753 -7.41 10.73 9.54
N GLY A 754 -7.12 10.24 10.73
CA GLY A 754 -7.43 10.86 12.01
C GLY A 754 -6.35 10.51 13.02
N TRP A 755 -6.60 10.84 14.28
CA TRP A 755 -5.69 10.48 15.37
C TRP A 755 -6.46 10.13 16.64
N VAL A 756 -5.83 9.36 17.52
CA VAL A 756 -6.30 9.06 18.88
C VAL A 756 -5.18 9.30 19.88
N LEU A 757 -5.50 9.83 21.05
CA LEU A 757 -4.58 9.96 22.17
C LEU A 757 -4.78 8.75 23.09
N ILE A 758 -3.72 7.98 23.28
CA ILE A 758 -3.70 6.78 24.12
C ILE A 758 -2.63 6.89 25.20
N ASP A 759 -2.78 6.16 26.31
CA ASP A 759 -1.71 5.93 27.29
C ASP A 759 -0.93 4.64 26.99
N ASP A 760 -0.07 4.21 27.92
CA ASP A 760 0.70 2.97 27.87
C ASP A 760 -0.16 1.71 28.03
N GLU A 761 -1.32 1.82 28.68
CA GLU A 761 -2.32 0.74 28.80
C GLU A 761 -3.30 0.66 27.61
N ARG A 762 -3.17 1.57 26.63
CA ARG A 762 -4.06 1.76 25.45
C ARG A 762 -5.45 2.29 25.77
N GLU A 763 -5.66 2.93 26.92
CA GLU A 763 -6.86 3.70 27.19
C GLU A 763 -6.90 4.94 26.30
N THR A 764 -8.03 5.20 25.64
CA THR A 764 -8.17 6.35 24.73
C THR A 764 -8.80 7.54 25.45
N TYR A 765 -8.12 8.68 25.42
CA TYR A 765 -8.55 9.91 26.10
C TYR A 765 -9.20 10.93 25.17
N ALA A 766 -8.78 10.95 23.90
CA ALA A 766 -9.29 11.88 22.90
C ALA A 766 -9.11 11.33 21.50
N ARG A 767 -9.88 11.87 20.55
CA ARG A 767 -9.75 11.57 19.13
C ARG A 767 -9.89 12.82 18.27
N SER A 768 -9.42 12.74 17.04
CA SER A 768 -9.56 13.81 16.06
C SER A 768 -11.04 14.14 15.81
N GLY A 769 -11.41 15.41 15.96
CA GLY A 769 -12.77 15.90 15.69
C GLY A 769 -13.14 15.97 14.20
N ARG A 770 -12.16 15.78 13.31
CA ARG A 770 -12.35 15.72 11.86
C ARG A 770 -11.43 14.69 11.22
N ARG A 771 -11.76 14.34 9.97
CA ARG A 771 -10.90 13.52 9.11
C ARG A 771 -10.07 14.40 8.17
N TYR A 772 -8.89 13.90 7.81
CA TYR A 772 -7.91 14.57 6.97
C TYR A 772 -7.66 13.74 5.72
N GLU A 773 -7.57 14.37 4.55
CA GLU A 773 -7.38 13.66 3.29
C GLU A 773 -5.99 13.00 3.18
N THR A 774 -4.97 13.59 3.82
CA THR A 774 -3.58 13.14 3.69
C THR A 774 -2.91 12.95 5.04
N ARG A 775 -1.92 12.04 5.06
CA ARG A 775 -1.07 11.81 6.22
C ARG A 775 -0.34 13.09 6.67
N ALA A 776 0.13 13.90 5.72
CA ALA A 776 0.79 15.18 6.04
C ALA A 776 -0.18 16.13 6.77
N SER A 777 -1.42 16.25 6.29
CA SER A 777 -2.42 17.15 6.88
C SER A 777 -2.81 16.75 8.31
N VAL A 778 -2.89 15.46 8.62
CA VAL A 778 -3.14 15.03 10.01
C VAL A 778 -1.93 15.24 10.91
N MET A 779 -0.70 15.08 10.38
CA MET A 779 0.53 15.34 11.13
C MET A 779 0.66 16.83 11.49
N ASP A 780 0.44 17.73 10.52
CA ASP A 780 0.41 19.18 10.76
C ASP A 780 -0.64 19.53 11.83
N ALA A 781 -1.83 18.91 11.76
CA ALA A 781 -2.87 19.15 12.74
C ALA A 781 -2.55 18.61 14.15
N ILE A 782 -1.76 17.53 14.26
CA ILE A 782 -1.27 17.04 15.56
C ILE A 782 -0.23 17.99 16.14
N GLU A 783 0.64 18.56 15.28
CA GLU A 783 1.61 19.57 15.71
C GLU A 783 0.89 20.82 16.23
N ASP A 784 -0.09 21.35 15.47
CA ASP A 784 -0.92 22.48 15.89
C ASP A 784 -1.66 22.17 17.20
N LEU A 785 -2.28 20.98 17.30
CA LEU A 785 -3.00 20.53 18.49
C LEU A 785 -2.09 20.54 19.73
N ARG A 786 -0.87 20.02 19.63
CA ARG A 786 0.08 19.96 20.75
C ARG A 786 0.56 21.34 21.19
N GLU A 787 0.54 22.32 20.29
CA GLU A 787 0.90 23.71 20.60
C GLU A 787 -0.23 24.43 21.35
N ILE A 788 -1.48 24.31 20.88
CA ILE A 788 -2.58 25.17 21.34
C ILE A 788 -3.51 24.53 22.38
N ALA A 789 -3.63 23.20 22.40
CA ALA A 789 -4.56 22.52 23.30
C ALA A 789 -4.19 22.64 24.79
N PRO A 790 -2.91 22.59 25.22
CA PRO A 790 -2.57 22.69 26.65
C PRO A 790 -3.00 23.99 27.32
N ASP A 791 -3.05 25.09 26.55
CA ASP A 791 -3.44 26.42 27.04
C ASP A 791 -4.91 26.76 26.73
N ALA A 792 -5.65 25.85 26.08
CA ALA A 792 -7.04 26.08 25.70
C ALA A 792 -7.95 26.18 26.93
N GLY A 793 -8.58 27.35 27.09
CA GLY A 793 -9.60 27.60 28.11
C GLY A 793 -10.99 27.19 27.64
N ALA A 794 -11.96 27.14 28.57
CA ALA A 794 -13.36 26.89 28.23
C ALA A 794 -13.99 28.10 27.51
N VAL A 795 -14.75 27.86 26.44
CA VAL A 795 -15.69 28.84 25.89
C VAL A 795 -16.78 29.05 26.94
N ASN A 796 -16.85 30.25 27.54
CA ASN A 796 -17.87 30.58 28.53
C ASN A 796 -18.60 31.85 28.12
N PHE A 797 -19.92 31.75 27.97
CA PHE A 797 -20.83 32.87 27.93
C PHE A 797 -22.01 32.53 28.84
N ASP A 798 -22.28 33.40 29.83
CA ASP A 798 -23.17 33.07 30.95
C ASP A 798 -24.60 32.78 30.50
N ASP A 799 -25.20 33.68 29.71
CA ASP A 799 -26.60 33.58 29.28
C ASP A 799 -26.75 33.63 27.74
N ALA A 800 -25.90 34.40 27.05
CA ALA A 800 -25.91 34.52 25.60
C ALA A 800 -24.55 34.98 25.05
N GLY A 801 -24.23 34.62 23.80
CA GLY A 801 -22.98 35.01 23.14
C GLY A 801 -23.17 35.26 21.64
N PHE A 802 -22.48 36.27 21.10
CA PHE A 802 -22.41 36.47 19.66
C PHE A 802 -21.30 35.62 19.04
N GLU A 803 -21.61 34.97 17.93
CA GLU A 803 -20.64 34.21 17.13
C GLU A 803 -20.60 34.75 15.70
N LEU A 804 -19.40 34.81 15.13
CA LEU A 804 -19.19 35.09 13.71
C LEU A 804 -18.90 33.79 12.98
N PHE A 805 -19.57 33.54 11.86
CA PHE A 805 -19.38 32.35 11.05
C PHE A 805 -19.47 32.67 9.56
N ASP A 806 -18.84 31.88 8.71
CA ASP A 806 -18.94 31.99 7.24
C ASP A 806 -19.88 30.88 6.72
N ASP A 807 -20.93 31.26 6.01
CA ASP A 807 -21.93 30.33 5.46
C ASP A 807 -21.70 29.95 3.99
N GLY A 808 -20.59 30.40 3.39
CA GLY A 808 -20.24 30.22 1.98
C GLY A 808 -20.69 31.37 1.07
N ASP A 809 -21.69 32.17 1.46
CA ASP A 809 -22.08 33.41 0.80
C ASP A 809 -21.39 34.64 1.44
N GLY A 810 -20.89 34.49 2.67
CA GLY A 810 -20.01 35.43 3.36
C GLY A 810 -20.09 35.29 4.89
N TRP A 811 -19.43 36.22 5.60
CA TRP A 811 -19.45 36.27 7.06
C TRP A 811 -20.79 36.76 7.59
N ARG A 812 -21.38 36.02 8.52
CA ARG A 812 -22.58 36.41 9.29
C ARG A 812 -22.28 36.39 10.77
N TRP A 813 -23.25 36.90 11.54
CA TRP A 813 -23.27 36.77 12.98
C TRP A 813 -24.52 36.01 13.41
N ARG A 814 -24.44 35.30 14.54
CA ARG A 814 -25.60 34.76 15.25
C ARG A 814 -25.48 35.00 16.75
N LEU A 815 -26.60 35.14 17.42
CA LEU A 815 -26.70 35.19 18.87
C LEU A 815 -27.12 33.80 19.36
N LEU A 816 -26.29 33.21 20.20
CA LEU A 816 -26.53 31.93 20.84
C LEU A 816 -27.08 32.13 22.25
N ASP A 817 -27.93 31.21 22.70
CA ASP A 817 -28.31 31.06 24.12
C ASP A 817 -27.38 30.09 24.86
N GLU A 818 -27.58 29.93 26.18
CA GLU A 818 -26.81 29.03 27.05
C GLU A 818 -26.71 27.56 26.58
N GLU A 819 -27.60 27.11 25.68
CA GLU A 819 -27.58 25.76 25.09
C GLU A 819 -26.97 25.77 23.66
N GLU A 820 -26.26 26.83 23.29
CA GLU A 820 -25.72 27.09 21.95
C GLU A 820 -26.78 27.15 20.83
N ARG A 821 -28.06 27.36 21.15
CA ARG A 821 -29.11 27.45 20.14
C ARG A 821 -29.13 28.87 19.57
N ALA A 822 -29.16 28.98 18.24
CA ALA A 822 -29.24 30.27 17.57
C ALA A 822 -30.61 30.91 17.82
N VAL A 823 -30.64 32.02 18.55
CA VAL A 823 -31.88 32.77 18.85
C VAL A 823 -32.09 33.90 17.83
N ALA A 824 -31.00 34.46 17.30
CA ALA A 824 -31.02 35.49 16.27
C ALA A 824 -29.89 35.26 15.26
N THR A 825 -30.14 35.52 13.97
CA THR A 825 -29.13 35.41 12.90
C THR A 825 -29.13 36.68 12.05
N GLY A 826 -27.96 37.15 11.65
CA GLY A 826 -27.81 38.29 10.74
C GLY A 826 -28.38 37.98 9.35
N ALA A 827 -29.26 38.86 8.87
CA ALA A 827 -30.00 38.66 7.62
C ALA A 827 -29.13 38.82 6.35
N THR A 828 -28.02 39.57 6.45
CA THR A 828 -27.14 39.87 5.31
C THR A 828 -25.72 39.37 5.58
N PRO A 829 -25.09 38.66 4.62
CA PRO A 829 -23.69 38.26 4.72
C PRO A 829 -22.76 39.45 4.43
N TYR A 830 -21.55 39.38 4.98
CA TYR A 830 -20.50 40.39 4.88
C TYR A 830 -19.26 39.80 4.20
N ASP A 831 -18.57 40.60 3.37
CA ASP A 831 -17.36 40.13 2.68
C ASP A 831 -16.21 39.80 3.64
N THR A 832 -16.20 40.38 4.84
CA THR A 832 -15.11 40.21 5.83
C THR A 832 -15.65 39.97 7.24
N ARG A 833 -14.88 39.18 8.02
CA ARG A 833 -15.12 38.96 9.46
C ARG A 833 -15.17 40.27 10.25
N GLU A 834 -14.32 41.24 9.90
CA GLU A 834 -14.28 42.56 10.54
C GLU A 834 -15.58 43.35 10.31
N ALA A 835 -16.15 43.30 9.09
CA ALA A 835 -17.44 43.94 8.81
C ALA A 835 -18.60 43.28 9.57
N ALA A 836 -18.59 41.95 9.69
CA ALA A 836 -19.57 41.23 10.51
C ALA A 836 -19.42 41.58 12.00
N ARG A 837 -18.19 41.73 12.50
CA ARG A 837 -17.90 42.20 13.87
C ARG A 837 -18.44 43.60 14.12
N ASP A 838 -18.13 44.55 13.25
CA ASP A 838 -18.62 45.93 13.36
C ASP A 838 -20.15 45.98 13.32
N ARG A 839 -20.78 45.05 12.57
CA ARG A 839 -22.23 44.93 12.57
C ARG A 839 -22.78 44.49 13.92
N VAL A 840 -22.14 43.57 14.64
CA VAL A 840 -22.58 43.13 15.97
C VAL A 840 -22.69 44.33 16.92
N GLU A 841 -21.72 45.24 16.92
CA GLU A 841 -21.79 46.46 17.75
C GLU A 841 -23.00 47.34 17.38
N THR A 842 -23.28 47.48 16.09
CA THR A 842 -24.46 48.21 15.62
C THR A 842 -25.76 47.51 16.03
N VAL A 843 -25.81 46.17 15.96
CA VAL A 843 -26.96 45.37 16.33
C VAL A 843 -27.26 45.49 17.83
N ARG A 844 -26.25 45.50 18.69
CA ARG A 844 -26.42 45.72 20.14
C ARG A 844 -27.18 47.01 20.42
N ASP A 845 -26.80 48.10 19.77
CA ASP A 845 -27.45 49.39 19.92
C ASP A 845 -28.89 49.38 19.35
N LEU A 846 -29.09 48.75 18.18
CA LEU A 846 -30.42 48.65 17.57
C LEU A 846 -31.39 47.84 18.43
N VAL A 847 -30.95 46.69 18.96
CA VAL A 847 -31.77 45.80 19.80
C VAL A 847 -32.19 46.51 21.10
N ALA A 848 -31.27 47.23 21.75
CA ALA A 848 -31.55 47.97 22.98
C ALA A 848 -32.63 49.07 22.78
N GLY A 849 -32.64 49.71 21.60
CA GLY A 849 -33.60 50.74 21.23
C GLY A 849 -34.87 50.22 20.54
N ALA A 850 -34.95 48.93 20.22
CA ALA A 850 -35.97 48.41 19.34
C ALA A 850 -37.35 48.33 20.00
N SER A 851 -38.39 48.82 19.32
CA SER A 851 -39.78 48.56 19.71
C SER A 851 -40.24 47.16 19.26
N VAL A 852 -41.27 46.60 19.88
CA VAL A 852 -41.89 45.35 19.40
C VAL A 852 -43.18 45.76 18.67
N LEU A 853 -43.26 45.41 17.39
CA LEU A 853 -44.37 45.72 16.49
C LEU A 853 -45.03 44.41 16.06
N GLU A 854 -46.36 44.42 16.08
CA GLU A 854 -47.21 43.31 15.70
C GLU A 854 -48.08 43.76 14.51
N ILE A 855 -48.26 42.86 13.54
CA ILE A 855 -49.10 43.07 12.36
C ILE A 855 -50.25 42.06 12.41
N ASP A 856 -51.33 42.41 13.13
CA ASP A 856 -52.57 41.61 13.15
C ASP A 856 -53.46 41.84 11.91
N ASP A 857 -53.15 42.88 11.14
CA ASP A 857 -53.90 43.35 9.97
C ASP A 857 -52.89 43.76 8.88
N PRO A 858 -53.22 43.64 7.58
CA PRO A 858 -52.35 44.09 6.50
C PRO A 858 -51.82 45.51 6.73
N ALA A 859 -50.60 45.79 6.30
CA ALA A 859 -49.98 47.08 6.56
C ALA A 859 -49.22 47.60 5.34
N PHE A 860 -49.15 48.93 5.24
CA PHE A 860 -48.19 49.60 4.38
C PHE A 860 -46.95 49.96 5.19
N GLU A 861 -45.79 49.53 4.69
CA GLU A 861 -44.47 49.83 5.22
C GLU A 861 -43.75 50.81 4.29
N LEU A 862 -42.95 51.72 4.86
CA LEU A 862 -42.09 52.62 4.11
C LEU A 862 -40.64 52.12 4.16
N HIS A 863 -40.04 51.91 3.00
CA HIS A 863 -38.65 51.43 2.86
C HIS A 863 -37.81 52.48 2.13
N TYR A 864 -36.55 52.67 2.53
CA TYR A 864 -35.60 53.53 1.83
C TYR A 864 -34.82 52.70 0.81
N GLN A 865 -34.92 53.05 -0.46
CA GLN A 865 -34.29 52.36 -1.58
C GLN A 865 -33.93 53.37 -2.67
N ASP A 866 -32.80 53.19 -3.37
CA ASP A 866 -32.37 53.99 -4.53
C ASP A 866 -32.40 55.52 -4.28
N ASP A 867 -31.84 55.96 -3.16
CA ASP A 867 -31.80 57.37 -2.71
C ASP A 867 -33.18 58.03 -2.49
N GLY A 868 -34.21 57.23 -2.23
CA GLY A 868 -35.53 57.71 -1.82
C GLY A 868 -36.37 56.64 -1.09
N TRP A 869 -37.68 56.83 -1.04
CA TRP A 869 -38.63 56.04 -0.25
C TRP A 869 -39.61 55.34 -1.17
N ILE A 870 -39.78 54.03 -0.98
CA ILE A 870 -40.87 53.26 -1.56
C ILE A 870 -41.86 52.88 -0.47
N TRP A 871 -43.08 52.55 -0.87
CA TRP A 871 -44.03 51.88 0.03
C TRP A 871 -44.19 50.42 -0.39
N ARG A 872 -44.38 49.53 0.57
CA ARG A 872 -44.71 48.11 0.37
C ARG A 872 -45.98 47.77 1.12
N LEU A 873 -46.91 47.11 0.46
CA LEU A 873 -48.05 46.48 1.11
C LEU A 873 -47.64 45.08 1.53
N VAL A 874 -47.81 44.79 2.82
CA VAL A 874 -47.61 43.46 3.41
C VAL A 874 -48.94 42.92 3.95
N ASP A 875 -49.15 41.62 3.86
CA ASP A 875 -50.28 40.94 4.53
C ASP A 875 -49.99 40.70 6.02
N SER A 876 -50.90 40.01 6.71
CA SER A 876 -50.75 39.60 8.12
C SER A 876 -49.60 38.64 8.35
N ASP A 877 -49.17 37.94 7.30
CA ASP A 877 -48.17 36.89 7.36
C ASP A 877 -46.76 37.48 7.08
N GLY A 878 -46.68 38.80 6.87
CA GLY A 878 -45.45 39.55 6.65
C GLY A 878 -44.93 39.52 5.21
N ASP A 879 -45.67 38.88 4.30
CA ASP A 879 -45.30 38.79 2.90
C ASP A 879 -45.66 40.07 2.15
N SER A 880 -44.72 40.53 1.32
CA SER A 880 -45.02 41.66 0.44
C SER A 880 -45.94 41.22 -0.71
N LEU A 881 -47.05 41.94 -0.86
CA LEU A 881 -48.06 41.74 -1.90
C LEU A 881 -47.89 42.70 -3.08
N ALA A 882 -47.46 43.93 -2.78
CA ALA A 882 -47.30 44.98 -3.76
C ALA A 882 -46.27 46.00 -3.28
N GLN A 883 -45.56 46.65 -4.21
CA GLN A 883 -44.68 47.77 -3.89
C GLN A 883 -44.80 48.90 -4.88
N SER A 884 -44.41 50.10 -4.49
CA SER A 884 -44.36 51.24 -5.41
C SER A 884 -43.29 51.05 -6.48
N ILE A 885 -43.62 51.44 -7.70
CA ILE A 885 -42.68 51.44 -8.83
C ILE A 885 -41.82 52.70 -8.80
N GLU A 886 -42.40 53.80 -8.33
CA GLU A 886 -41.70 55.06 -8.13
C GLU A 886 -40.98 55.07 -6.78
N VAL A 887 -39.80 55.67 -6.79
CA VAL A 887 -39.00 55.99 -5.61
C VAL A 887 -39.23 57.46 -5.27
N TYR A 888 -39.78 57.72 -4.09
CA TYR A 888 -40.18 59.06 -3.66
C TYR A 888 -39.07 59.75 -2.87
N PRO A 889 -38.68 60.99 -3.19
CA PRO A 889 -37.60 61.68 -2.48
C PRO A 889 -37.79 61.80 -0.96
N THR A 890 -39.04 61.80 -0.47
CA THR A 890 -39.36 61.94 0.97
C THR A 890 -40.38 60.91 1.47
N ARG A 891 -40.28 60.55 2.76
CA ARG A 891 -41.30 59.74 3.48
C ARG A 891 -42.72 60.33 3.34
N GLY A 892 -42.82 61.66 3.27
CA GLY A 892 -44.09 62.37 3.09
C GLY A 892 -44.77 62.03 1.78
N GLU A 893 -44.01 62.08 0.69
CA GLU A 893 -44.49 61.80 -0.67
C GLU A 893 -44.83 60.31 -0.86
N ALA A 894 -44.02 59.39 -0.34
CA ALA A 894 -44.34 57.96 -0.35
C ALA A 894 -45.66 57.67 0.37
N ARG A 895 -45.89 58.32 1.52
CA ARG A 895 -47.14 58.21 2.29
C ARG A 895 -48.34 58.74 1.51
N GLU A 896 -48.19 59.88 0.82
CA GLU A 896 -49.27 60.45 0.02
C GLU A 896 -49.62 59.56 -1.18
N ALA A 897 -48.60 58.96 -1.82
CA ALA A 897 -48.78 58.01 -2.91
C ALA A 897 -49.50 56.73 -2.46
N MET A 898 -49.11 56.12 -1.34
CA MET A 898 -49.83 54.95 -0.82
C MET A 898 -51.26 55.30 -0.37
N GLN A 899 -51.51 56.49 0.19
CA GLN A 899 -52.88 56.90 0.58
C GLN A 899 -53.77 57.04 -0.66
N THR A 900 -53.21 57.60 -1.73
CA THR A 900 -53.89 57.67 -3.03
C THR A 900 -54.23 56.28 -3.55
N LEU A 901 -53.30 55.32 -3.43
CA LEU A 901 -53.58 53.92 -3.78
C LEU A 901 -54.63 53.30 -2.86
N LYS A 902 -54.54 53.55 -1.54
CA LYS A 902 -55.48 53.05 -0.53
C LYS A 902 -56.92 53.49 -0.79
N GLU A 903 -57.12 54.73 -1.23
CA GLU A 903 -58.43 55.28 -1.55
C GLU A 903 -58.99 54.73 -2.87
N GLN A 904 -58.14 54.46 -3.87
CA GLN A 904 -58.58 54.20 -5.26
C GLN A 904 -58.48 52.74 -5.71
N ALA A 905 -57.61 51.94 -5.09
CA ALA A 905 -57.41 50.54 -5.44
C ALA A 905 -58.63 49.64 -5.16
N PRO A 906 -59.38 49.78 -4.03
CA PRO A 906 -60.52 48.90 -3.76
C PRO A 906 -61.60 48.93 -4.85
N GLU A 907 -61.82 50.09 -5.49
CA GLU A 907 -62.76 50.26 -6.61
C GLU A 907 -62.10 50.12 -8.00
N GLY A 908 -60.83 49.73 -8.03
CA GLY A 908 -60.03 49.63 -9.25
C GLY A 908 -60.50 48.56 -10.25
N HIS A 909 -60.29 48.84 -11.53
CA HIS A 909 -60.74 47.96 -12.62
C HIS A 909 -59.62 47.01 -13.05
N VAL A 910 -59.93 45.73 -13.25
CA VAL A 910 -58.94 44.71 -13.68
C VAL A 910 -59.03 44.48 -15.18
N THR A 911 -57.92 44.67 -15.88
CA THR A 911 -57.75 44.39 -17.31
C THR A 911 -56.63 43.38 -17.52
N VAL A 912 -56.64 42.67 -18.66
CA VAL A 912 -55.58 41.72 -18.99
C VAL A 912 -54.94 42.14 -20.29
N ALA A 913 -53.64 42.43 -20.25
CA ALA A 913 -52.85 42.68 -21.45
C ALA A 913 -52.62 41.36 -22.19
N GLN A 914 -52.72 41.39 -23.52
CA GLN A 914 -52.48 40.21 -24.38
C GLN A 914 -51.01 40.08 -24.75
#